data_AF-C3X8G2-F1
#
_entry.id   AF-C3X8G2-F1
#
_cell.length_a   1.000
_cell.length_b   1.000
_cell.length_c   1.000
_cell.angle_alpha   90.00
_cell.angle_beta   90.00
_cell.angle_gamma   90.00
#
_symmetry.space_group_name_H-M   'P 1'
#
loop_
_entity.id
_entity.type
_entity.pdbx_description
1 polymer ?
#
loop_
_entity_poly.entity_id
_entity_poly.type
_entity_poly.pdbx_seq_one_letter_code
_entity_poly.pdbx_strand_id
1 'polypeptide(L)'
;MKRLLSILMLIACLFSQALAENVPGPTIRVGFPPIPGFNEINKNGTYSGYNADYLRKIAQQTNWKYEFVVAPWSDCLKMLKEGKIDILGGMERTPEREKIFHFARLESFLNDVSLLARADDTRFLHNNLNEYHNLTVGVLKESQDIESLKKYSAANGLSFRLKEYDSLPRLNEAFLKGEFDIILSSGLNKINGQQILTSFSPTPLFYAVRKNAPEILAELDKAQSHFKSVDRFYDYRLYQKHYGFTESNRPTLTRQERHALQDMPPMRVAFVSGWRPIAYMNEDKQHGIIADLLASISASSGLRIRYVMAASHEEALGLVQSGKADAVSFIVLNNQLPNQNDLKLSIPFLQSPLTMVMANDRNKKLPVTKVGMTHIMNKYFVEELLQNTPGIEETVRNSPYALLKALNAGRIDAAYINVYSANAFLSWPEFSTLSSHELADYTVEFAIAFSPETDTNVISAFNKYIRQLRSFKMQEFVIANTAQRPNTTLFTLIREKPVSAFYIFSLVLLLTIGVFSFIIITRNRAHKRIADLLYFDQITRLPNLVRFNELAEERLKSSPASHALVYLNINNFKHINDIHDFSRGNFLLCAVADKLNAFIDEDRGELACRMTADHFVLLLSVKDHENLDERISALDGQLSSFNNIGLNSHISFSCGIYLIKSGDNINTAVNYAHYAQVSQRRASYNTYTFFDDKLIERIRINRAIECEMNDALASGQFVPYFQPKVSVATGQIVGAEALTRWIHPEKGLIPPDEFIPLFEKNNFIIQLDLTIFEEVCILLRKLMDEGKKVYPCSCNFSHNHFMDRALPEKLLAITTRYRIPTNLLDIEITETSVIYDIDAVIDITRKLRDAGFKISLDDFGVGYSSVNLLCQIAIDTIKLDKSFLDQASILPCQRSLIEGIVDIANDLGIDVLCEGIETEMQAVFLKQANCAFAQGYYYGRPVSFDEFSHRWLNRYEQDILLS
;
A
#
# COMPACT_ATOMS: atom_id res chain seq x y z
N MET A 1 0.02 -14.01 27.75
CA MET A 1 -0.79 -13.24 28.72
C MET A 1 0.01 -12.22 29.52
N LYS A 2 1.01 -12.61 30.33
CA LYS A 2 1.75 -11.68 31.22
C LYS A 2 2.44 -10.50 30.50
N ARG A 3 2.98 -10.71 29.29
CA ARG A 3 3.58 -9.63 28.45
C ARG A 3 2.56 -8.71 27.79
N LEU A 4 1.37 -9.24 27.47
CA LEU A 4 0.27 -8.43 26.91
C LEU A 4 -0.33 -7.52 28.00
N LEU A 5 -0.44 -8.05 29.23
CA LEU A 5 -0.94 -7.32 30.40
C LEU A 5 -0.02 -6.17 30.81
N SER A 6 1.30 -6.32 30.65
CA SER A 6 2.29 -5.28 30.97
C SER A 6 2.32 -4.18 29.91
N ILE A 7 2.12 -4.50 28.63
CA ILE A 7 1.96 -3.51 27.56
C ILE A 7 0.63 -2.76 27.71
N LEU A 8 -0.46 -3.46 28.04
CA LEU A 8 -1.76 -2.84 28.35
C LEU A 8 -1.71 -1.95 29.59
N MET A 9 -0.96 -2.33 30.63
CA MET A 9 -0.71 -1.48 31.80
C MET A 9 0.13 -0.25 31.45
N LEU A 10 1.14 -0.38 30.57
CA LEU A 10 1.94 0.76 30.12
C LEU A 10 1.10 1.75 29.29
N ILE A 11 0.24 1.22 28.41
CA ILE A 11 -0.71 2.01 27.61
C ILE A 11 -1.77 2.65 28.52
N ALA A 12 -2.27 1.94 29.53
CA ALA A 12 -3.21 2.49 30.51
C ALA A 12 -2.56 3.60 31.37
N CYS A 13 -1.28 3.48 31.74
CA CYS A 13 -0.54 4.53 32.43
C CYS A 13 -0.27 5.75 31.54
N LEU A 14 -0.01 5.54 30.25
CA LEU A 14 0.14 6.61 29.25
C LEU A 14 -1.19 7.32 28.96
N PHE A 15 -2.32 6.60 28.98
CA PHE A 15 -3.65 7.20 28.85
C PHE A 15 -4.15 7.87 30.13
N SER A 16 -3.69 7.44 31.32
CA SER A 16 -4.04 8.12 32.57
C SER A 16 -3.40 9.50 32.73
N GLN A 17 -2.30 9.79 32.02
CA GLN A 17 -1.72 11.15 31.97
C GLN A 17 -2.49 12.08 31.03
N ALA A 18 -3.18 11.55 30.02
CA ALA A 18 -3.96 12.36 29.07
C ALA A 18 -5.38 12.71 29.58
N LEU A 19 -5.85 12.06 30.64
CA LEU A 19 -7.18 12.26 31.24
C LEU A 19 -7.18 13.15 32.48
N ALA A 20 -6.04 13.74 32.86
CA ALA A 20 -5.92 14.64 34.01
C ALA A 20 -6.17 16.13 33.68
N GLU A 21 -6.43 16.49 32.43
CA GLU A 21 -6.72 17.87 32.04
C GLU A 21 -8.23 18.13 31.97
N ASN A 22 -8.81 18.54 33.09
CA ASN A 22 -9.93 19.50 33.18
C ASN A 22 -10.35 19.75 34.64
N VAL A 23 -9.39 19.98 35.54
CA VAL A 23 -9.70 20.63 36.82
C VAL A 23 -9.61 22.14 36.58
N PRO A 24 -10.71 22.92 36.72
CA PRO A 24 -10.67 24.37 36.53
C PRO A 24 -9.69 24.99 37.54
N GLY A 25 -8.72 25.75 37.05
CA GLY A 25 -7.75 26.45 37.90
C GLY A 25 -8.40 27.57 38.72
N PRO A 26 -7.67 28.14 39.69
CA PRO A 26 -8.19 29.18 40.57
C PRO A 26 -8.59 30.45 39.80
N THR A 27 -9.57 31.18 40.35
CA THR A 27 -9.93 32.51 39.87
C THR A 27 -8.95 33.54 40.44
N ILE A 28 -8.33 34.32 39.56
CA ILE A 28 -7.35 35.36 39.90
C ILE A 28 -7.98 36.73 39.63
N ARG A 29 -7.99 37.60 40.65
CA ARG A 29 -8.50 38.98 40.52
C ARG A 29 -7.40 39.88 39.97
N VAL A 30 -7.66 40.48 38.81
CA VAL A 30 -6.69 41.28 38.06
C VAL A 30 -7.11 42.74 38.07
N GLY A 31 -6.25 43.63 38.55
CA GLY A 31 -6.47 45.07 38.36
C GLY A 31 -6.36 45.43 36.88
N PHE A 32 -7.40 46.05 36.33
CA PHE A 32 -7.51 46.36 34.89
C PHE A 32 -7.79 47.86 34.66
N PRO A 33 -6.82 48.74 34.94
CA PRO A 33 -7.01 50.18 34.76
C PRO A 33 -7.14 50.54 33.28
N PRO A 34 -8.19 51.26 32.84
CA PRO A 34 -8.40 51.60 31.43
C PRO A 34 -7.23 52.43 30.86
N ILE A 35 -6.48 51.85 29.93
CA ILE A 35 -5.30 52.46 29.28
C ILE A 35 -5.39 52.09 27.79
N PRO A 36 -5.59 53.05 26.86
CA PRO A 36 -5.70 52.77 25.43
C PRO A 36 -4.53 51.94 24.89
N GLY A 37 -4.80 50.89 24.11
CA GLY A 37 -3.81 49.93 23.59
C GLY A 37 -3.28 48.90 24.61
N PHE A 38 -3.30 49.20 25.90
CA PHE A 38 -2.80 48.30 26.95
C PHE A 38 -3.90 47.51 27.65
N ASN A 39 -4.91 48.21 28.17
CA ASN A 39 -6.09 47.71 28.88
C ASN A 39 -7.35 48.33 28.25
N GLU A 40 -7.97 47.63 27.32
CA GLU A 40 -9.16 48.11 26.61
C GLU A 40 -10.38 47.22 26.90
N ILE A 41 -11.55 47.83 26.77
CA ILE A 41 -12.83 47.15 26.82
C ILE A 41 -13.55 47.47 25.51
N ASN A 42 -13.73 46.45 24.69
CA ASN A 42 -14.41 46.59 23.40
C ASN A 42 -15.90 46.93 23.62
N LYS A 43 -16.57 47.45 22.58
CA LYS A 43 -18.01 47.83 22.62
C LYS A 43 -18.94 46.68 23.04
N ASN A 44 -18.52 45.43 22.86
CA ASN A 44 -19.25 44.22 23.25
C ASN A 44 -18.92 43.73 24.68
N GLY A 45 -18.17 44.51 25.47
CA GLY A 45 -17.81 44.19 26.86
C GLY A 45 -16.62 43.25 27.02
N THR A 46 -15.96 42.82 25.92
CA THR A 46 -14.78 41.94 26.02
C THR A 46 -13.50 42.72 26.31
N TYR A 47 -12.65 42.18 27.19
CA TYR A 47 -11.33 42.74 27.51
C TYR A 47 -10.30 42.51 26.38
N SER A 48 -9.72 43.60 25.89
CA SER A 48 -8.76 43.67 24.79
C SER A 48 -7.53 44.50 25.18
N GLY A 49 -6.57 44.65 24.26
CA GLY A 49 -5.29 45.30 24.51
C GLY A 49 -4.17 44.33 24.90
N TYR A 50 -2.96 44.88 25.01
CA TYR A 50 -1.72 44.12 25.26
C TYR A 50 -1.81 43.25 26.52
N ASN A 51 -2.25 43.83 27.65
CA ASN A 51 -2.30 43.14 28.93
C ASN A 51 -3.31 41.99 28.93
N ALA A 52 -4.49 42.19 28.30
CA ALA A 52 -5.52 41.15 28.21
C ALA A 52 -5.06 39.94 27.38
N ASP A 53 -4.36 40.18 26.27
CA ASP A 53 -3.78 39.13 25.44
C ASP A 53 -2.63 38.39 26.17
N TYR A 54 -1.78 39.13 26.88
CA TYR A 54 -0.67 38.56 27.67
C TYR A 54 -1.21 37.66 28.80
N LEU A 55 -2.24 38.10 29.51
CA LEU A 55 -2.94 37.30 30.53
C LEU A 55 -3.59 36.06 29.92
N ARG A 56 -4.24 36.18 28.75
CA ARG A 56 -4.78 34.99 28.04
C ARG A 56 -3.71 33.95 27.76
N LYS A 57 -2.46 34.37 27.49
CA LYS A 57 -1.35 33.43 27.31
C LYS A 57 -0.92 32.75 28.60
N ILE A 58 -0.93 33.47 29.72
CA ILE A 58 -0.68 32.88 31.05
C ILE A 58 -1.77 31.86 31.38
N ALA A 59 -3.06 32.20 31.19
CA ALA A 59 -4.18 31.29 31.46
C ALA A 59 -4.12 30.00 30.64
N GLN A 60 -3.60 30.02 29.40
CA GLN A 60 -3.40 28.78 28.61
C GLN A 60 -2.43 27.80 29.27
N GLN A 61 -1.54 28.27 30.15
CA GLN A 61 -0.52 27.43 30.80
C GLN A 61 -0.86 27.11 32.26
N THR A 62 -1.59 27.99 32.93
CA THR A 62 -1.94 27.84 34.34
C THR A 62 -3.38 27.37 34.57
N ASN A 63 -4.20 27.36 33.50
CA ASN A 63 -5.65 27.15 33.55
C ASN A 63 -6.41 28.15 34.46
N TRP A 64 -5.84 29.34 34.69
CA TRP A 64 -6.45 30.39 35.51
C TRP A 64 -7.70 31.00 34.87
N LYS A 65 -8.68 31.32 35.71
CA LYS A 65 -9.80 32.19 35.32
C LYS A 65 -9.53 33.60 35.83
N TYR A 66 -9.81 34.62 35.03
CA TYR A 66 -9.58 36.01 35.44
C TYR A 66 -10.88 36.71 35.79
N GLU A 67 -10.87 37.40 36.93
CA GLU A 67 -11.86 38.39 37.32
C GLU A 67 -11.22 39.77 37.21
N PHE A 68 -11.61 40.55 36.19
CA PHE A 68 -11.03 41.86 35.93
C PHE A 68 -11.72 42.96 36.77
N VAL A 69 -10.94 43.63 37.61
CA VAL A 69 -11.39 44.75 38.44
C VAL A 69 -11.02 46.06 37.74
N VAL A 70 -12.00 46.70 37.09
CA VAL A 70 -11.82 47.94 36.32
C VAL A 70 -11.91 49.14 37.26
N ALA A 71 -10.78 49.81 37.51
CA ALA A 71 -10.69 51.02 38.34
C ALA A 71 -9.50 51.88 37.90
N PRO A 72 -9.43 53.18 38.26
CA PRO A 72 -8.25 54.00 38.01
C PRO A 72 -6.95 53.37 38.56
N TRP A 73 -5.81 53.66 37.94
CA TRP A 73 -4.50 53.09 38.31
C TRP A 73 -4.19 53.21 39.82
N SER A 74 -4.44 54.36 40.41
CA SER A 74 -4.26 54.63 41.85
C SER A 74 -5.08 53.70 42.74
N ASP A 75 -6.31 53.40 42.31
CA ASP A 75 -7.24 52.55 43.05
C ASP A 75 -6.85 51.08 42.92
N CYS A 76 -6.46 50.63 41.72
CA CYS A 76 -5.90 49.29 41.52
C CYS A 76 -4.66 49.07 42.38
N LEU A 77 -3.75 50.04 42.47
CA LEU A 77 -2.55 49.96 43.31
C LEU A 77 -2.91 49.81 44.80
N LYS A 78 -3.89 50.58 45.28
CA LYS A 78 -4.41 50.48 46.65
C LYS A 78 -5.07 49.12 46.89
N MET A 79 -5.89 48.65 45.96
CA MET A 79 -6.55 47.34 46.03
C MET A 79 -5.53 46.19 46.05
N LEU A 80 -4.41 46.29 45.33
CA LEU A 80 -3.33 45.29 45.36
C LEU A 80 -2.67 45.24 46.74
N LYS A 81 -2.42 46.42 47.34
CA LYS A 81 -1.84 46.54 48.68
C LYS A 81 -2.76 45.97 49.76
N GLU A 82 -4.08 46.17 49.60
CA GLU A 82 -5.13 45.67 50.50
C GLU A 82 -5.48 44.19 50.24
N GLY A 83 -4.93 43.56 49.20
CA GLY A 83 -5.24 42.16 48.83
C GLY A 83 -6.62 41.94 48.21
N LYS A 84 -7.28 43.01 47.77
CA LYS A 84 -8.57 42.98 47.04
C LYS A 84 -8.40 42.53 45.59
N ILE A 85 -7.22 42.73 45.01
CA ILE A 85 -6.79 42.11 43.75
C ILE A 85 -5.51 41.32 43.99
N ASP A 86 -5.25 40.33 43.14
CA ASP A 86 -4.14 39.40 43.28
C ASP A 86 -2.92 39.84 42.45
N ILE A 87 -3.16 40.34 41.23
CA ILE A 87 -2.11 40.79 40.30
C ILE A 87 -2.45 42.13 39.63
N LEU A 88 -1.41 42.90 39.29
CA LEU A 88 -1.49 44.14 38.51
C LEU A 88 -0.33 44.20 37.51
N GLY A 89 -0.63 44.32 36.22
CA GLY A 89 0.37 44.41 35.13
C GLY A 89 0.77 45.85 34.82
N GLY A 90 1.96 46.02 34.23
CA GLY A 90 2.46 47.32 33.76
C GLY A 90 3.15 48.16 34.83
N MET A 91 3.73 47.54 35.87
CA MET A 91 4.35 48.27 36.98
C MET A 91 5.88 48.25 36.89
N GLU A 92 6.51 49.41 37.02
CA GLU A 92 7.96 49.51 37.19
C GLU A 92 8.40 48.97 38.56
N ARG A 93 9.50 48.21 38.55
CA ARG A 93 10.13 47.62 39.73
C ARG A 93 11.11 48.60 40.38
N THR A 94 10.73 49.17 41.52
CA THR A 94 11.59 50.07 42.31
C THR A 94 11.83 49.51 43.71
N PRO A 95 12.94 49.88 44.40
CA PRO A 95 13.24 49.43 45.76
C PRO A 95 12.12 49.72 46.77
N GLU A 96 11.37 50.81 46.58
CA GLU A 96 10.24 51.18 47.44
C GLU A 96 9.04 50.26 47.23
N ARG A 97 8.75 49.91 45.96
CA ARG A 97 7.64 49.03 45.61
C ARG A 97 7.93 47.58 45.97
N GLU A 98 9.17 47.13 45.88
CA GLU A 98 9.58 45.78 46.31
C GLU A 98 9.39 45.53 47.81
N LYS A 99 9.38 46.58 48.62
CA LYS A 99 9.04 46.47 50.05
C LYS A 99 7.56 46.12 50.25
N ILE A 100 6.70 46.44 49.29
CA ILE A 100 5.23 46.39 49.41
C ILE A 100 4.63 45.24 48.57
N PHE A 101 5.21 44.93 47.41
CA PHE A 101 4.74 43.93 46.45
C PHE A 101 5.84 42.95 46.05
N HIS A 102 5.45 41.78 45.56
CA HIS A 102 6.35 40.90 44.84
C HIS A 102 6.29 41.17 43.35
N PHE A 103 7.41 41.02 42.65
CA PHE A 103 7.50 41.24 41.22
C PHE A 103 7.85 39.94 40.51
N ALA A 104 7.19 39.71 39.39
CA ALA A 104 7.57 38.64 38.47
C ALA A 104 9.03 38.83 38.04
N ARG A 105 9.72 37.71 37.84
CA ARG A 105 11.15 37.67 37.48
C ARG A 105 11.41 38.25 36.10
N LEU A 106 10.50 38.01 35.15
CA LEU A 106 10.63 38.47 33.77
C LEU A 106 9.73 39.70 33.55
N GLU A 107 10.27 40.69 32.85
CA GLU A 107 9.51 41.84 32.38
C GLU A 107 8.37 41.39 31.47
N SER A 108 7.30 42.18 31.41
CA SER A 108 6.12 41.91 30.60
C SER A 108 5.97 42.89 29.43
N PHE A 109 6.59 44.06 29.52
CA PHE A 109 6.53 45.12 28.52
C PHE A 109 7.74 46.05 28.66
N LEU A 110 8.26 46.55 27.55
CA LEU A 110 9.27 47.61 27.52
C LEU A 110 8.59 48.94 27.20
N ASN A 111 8.65 49.88 28.14
CA ASN A 111 8.03 51.19 28.00
C ASN A 111 9.05 52.21 27.51
N ASP A 112 8.89 52.68 26.27
CA ASP A 112 9.67 53.81 25.75
C ASP A 112 9.03 55.14 26.15
N VAL A 113 9.82 56.11 26.58
CA VAL A 113 9.35 57.49 26.76
C VAL A 113 9.56 58.25 25.46
N SER A 114 8.52 58.91 24.94
CA SER A 114 8.57 59.62 23.67
C SER A 114 8.17 61.08 23.81
N LEU A 115 8.84 61.93 23.03
CA LEU A 115 8.41 63.31 22.79
C LEU A 115 7.61 63.34 21.50
N LEU A 116 6.37 63.78 21.59
CA LEU A 116 5.42 63.78 20.48
C LEU A 116 4.97 65.22 20.18
N ALA A 117 4.94 65.58 18.89
CA ALA A 117 4.31 66.81 18.41
C ALA A 117 3.03 66.49 17.65
N ARG A 118 2.18 67.49 17.40
CA ARG A 118 1.00 67.30 16.55
C ARG A 118 1.46 67.02 15.11
N ALA A 119 0.75 66.13 14.42
CA ALA A 119 1.14 65.70 13.07
C ALA A 119 1.06 66.83 12.02
N ASP A 120 0.26 67.86 12.27
CA ASP A 120 0.12 69.06 11.44
C ASP A 120 1.15 70.15 11.76
N ASP A 121 1.97 69.99 12.82
CA ASP A 121 2.99 70.96 13.21
C ASP A 121 4.24 70.82 12.33
N THR A 122 4.31 71.66 11.28
CA THR A 122 5.38 71.63 10.28
C THR A 122 6.75 72.06 10.83
N ARG A 123 6.82 72.67 12.01
CA ARG A 123 8.11 73.06 12.63
C ARG A 123 9.00 71.83 12.82
N PHE A 124 8.41 70.70 13.18
CA PHE A 124 9.17 69.50 13.54
C PHE A 124 9.48 68.55 12.37
N LEU A 125 9.21 68.94 11.11
CA LEU A 125 9.48 68.13 9.91
C LEU A 125 10.94 67.65 9.78
N HIS A 126 11.89 68.36 10.38
CA HIS A 126 13.33 68.05 10.34
C HIS A 126 13.82 67.23 11.55
N ASN A 127 12.97 66.97 12.56
CA ASN A 127 13.29 66.23 13.79
C ASN A 127 14.61 66.63 14.48
N ASN A 128 15.08 67.87 14.29
CA ASN A 128 16.26 68.40 14.96
C ASN A 128 15.85 69.30 16.13
N LEU A 129 15.67 68.69 17.30
CA LEU A 129 15.28 69.40 18.53
C LEU A 129 16.33 70.46 18.95
N ASN A 130 17.59 70.33 18.51
CA ASN A 130 18.67 71.24 18.87
C ASN A 130 18.55 72.63 18.21
N GLU A 131 17.72 72.78 17.18
CA GLU A 131 17.48 74.06 16.50
C GLU A 131 16.47 74.95 17.26
N TYR A 132 15.83 74.43 18.30
CA TYR A 132 14.76 75.10 19.02
C TYR A 132 15.14 75.41 20.46
N HIS A 133 15.06 76.68 20.84
CA HIS A 133 15.21 77.12 22.23
C HIS A 133 13.84 77.46 22.83
N ASN A 134 13.55 76.99 24.05
CA ASN A 134 12.32 77.24 24.83
C ASN A 134 11.04 76.48 24.46
N LEU A 135 11.14 75.26 23.92
CA LEU A 135 9.95 74.44 23.67
C LEU A 135 9.20 74.11 24.97
N THR A 136 7.87 74.18 24.93
CA THR A 136 7.01 73.80 26.04
C THR A 136 6.61 72.33 25.95
N VAL A 137 6.90 71.57 27.01
CA VAL A 137 6.57 70.14 27.11
C VAL A 137 5.46 69.95 28.14
N GLY A 138 4.31 69.43 27.71
CA GLY A 138 3.26 69.00 28.62
C GLY A 138 3.61 67.66 29.25
N VAL A 139 3.52 67.58 30.57
CA VAL A 139 3.84 66.38 31.36
C VAL A 139 2.72 66.09 32.36
N LEU A 140 2.54 64.81 32.70
CA LEU A 140 1.67 64.42 33.80
C LEU A 140 2.41 64.68 35.13
N LYS A 141 1.75 65.37 36.05
CA LYS A 141 2.29 65.69 37.38
C LYS A 141 2.71 64.41 38.11
N GLU A 142 3.88 64.44 38.75
CA GLU A 142 4.50 63.30 39.45
C GLU A 142 4.84 62.09 38.56
N SER A 143 4.82 62.22 37.22
CA SER A 143 5.27 61.15 36.33
C SER A 143 6.78 60.91 36.47
N GLN A 144 7.16 59.64 36.57
CA GLN A 144 8.57 59.21 36.54
C GLN A 144 9.24 59.51 35.20
N ASP A 145 8.47 59.66 34.12
CA ASP A 145 8.97 60.02 32.79
C ASP A 145 9.67 61.40 32.78
N ILE A 146 9.36 62.28 33.73
CA ILE A 146 9.98 63.60 33.88
C ILE A 146 11.48 63.46 34.19
N GLU A 147 11.89 62.47 34.98
CA GLU A 147 13.30 62.26 35.29
C GLU A 147 14.07 61.76 34.05
N SER A 148 13.46 60.85 33.29
CA SER A 148 14.00 60.38 32.01
C SER A 148 14.18 61.53 31.02
N LEU A 149 13.20 62.43 30.94
CA LEU A 149 13.30 63.64 30.12
C LEU A 149 14.46 64.55 30.57
N LYS A 150 14.67 64.73 31.87
CA LYS A 150 15.79 65.53 32.40
C LYS A 150 17.15 64.92 32.03
N LYS A 151 17.32 63.61 32.19
CA LYS A 151 18.55 62.89 31.79
C LYS A 151 18.82 63.01 30.30
N TYR A 152 17.78 62.80 29.48
CA TYR A 152 17.87 62.96 28.03
C TYR A 152 18.25 64.40 27.64
N SER A 153 17.63 65.39 28.26
CA SER A 153 17.89 66.80 27.99
C SER A 153 19.34 67.18 28.31
N ALA A 154 19.86 66.72 29.46
CA ALA A 154 21.24 66.96 29.86
C ALA A 154 22.26 66.30 28.90
N ALA A 155 22.00 65.06 28.48
CA ALA A 155 22.88 64.33 27.56
C ALA A 155 22.93 64.94 26.15
N ASN A 156 21.88 65.66 25.74
CA ASN A 156 21.77 66.22 24.38
C ASN A 156 21.88 67.76 24.35
N GLY A 157 22.16 68.41 25.48
CA GLY A 157 22.25 69.88 25.54
C GLY A 157 20.92 70.61 25.27
N LEU A 158 19.78 69.96 25.56
CA LEU A 158 18.44 70.49 25.33
C LEU A 158 17.85 71.10 26.60
N SER A 159 16.94 72.07 26.44
CA SER A 159 16.21 72.68 27.57
C SER A 159 14.74 72.90 27.22
N PHE A 160 13.86 72.41 28.09
CA PHE A 160 12.40 72.44 27.92
C PHE A 160 11.72 73.18 29.08
N ARG A 161 10.61 73.87 28.80
CA ARG A 161 9.71 74.41 29.84
C ARG A 161 8.57 73.42 30.10
N LEU A 162 8.47 72.90 31.30
CA LEU A 162 7.45 71.91 31.64
C LEU A 162 6.11 72.58 32.00
N LYS A 163 5.00 72.06 31.47
CA LYS A 163 3.64 72.36 31.94
C LYS A 163 3.04 71.08 32.52
N GLU A 164 2.73 71.10 33.81
CA GLU A 164 2.23 69.94 34.54
C GLU A 164 0.70 69.89 34.54
N TYR A 165 0.13 68.69 34.39
CA TYR A 165 -1.30 68.44 34.41
C TYR A 165 -1.63 67.31 35.40
N ASP A 166 -2.77 67.41 36.11
CA ASP A 166 -3.13 66.45 37.17
C ASP A 166 -3.76 65.13 36.63
N SER A 167 -4.13 65.07 35.34
CA SER A 167 -4.72 63.86 34.76
C SER A 167 -4.40 63.72 33.26
N LEU A 168 -4.30 62.46 32.80
CA LEU A 168 -4.00 62.14 31.41
C LEU A 168 -5.06 62.66 30.41
N PRO A 169 -6.38 62.56 30.69
CA PRO A 169 -7.39 63.14 29.79
C PRO A 169 -7.23 64.66 29.62
N ARG A 170 -6.93 65.39 30.70
CA ARG A 170 -6.73 66.83 30.67
C ARG A 170 -5.45 67.22 29.92
N LEU A 171 -4.37 66.47 30.12
CA LEU A 171 -3.11 66.63 29.37
C LEU A 171 -3.32 66.45 27.86
N ASN A 172 -4.05 65.40 27.47
CA ASN A 172 -4.34 65.09 26.06
C ASN A 172 -5.23 66.16 25.42
N GLU A 173 -6.26 66.62 26.12
CA GLU A 173 -7.14 67.70 25.65
C GLU A 173 -6.36 69.01 25.44
N ALA A 174 -5.51 69.38 26.40
CA ALA A 174 -4.67 70.56 26.31
C ALA A 174 -3.64 70.48 25.16
N PHE A 175 -3.10 69.28 24.90
CA PHE A 175 -2.21 69.04 23.76
C PHE A 175 -2.91 69.26 22.41
N LEU A 176 -4.12 68.71 22.26
CA LEU A 176 -4.93 68.87 21.04
C LEU A 176 -5.36 70.32 20.81
N LYS A 177 -5.60 71.09 21.89
CA LYS A 177 -5.91 72.53 21.83
C LYS A 177 -4.70 73.43 21.58
N GLY A 178 -3.48 72.88 21.57
CA GLY A 178 -2.26 73.64 21.30
C GLY A 178 -1.72 74.45 22.48
N GLU A 179 -2.04 74.09 23.72
CA GLU A 179 -1.57 74.82 24.91
C GLU A 179 -0.05 74.70 25.15
N PHE A 180 0.61 73.73 24.51
CA PHE A 180 2.05 73.51 24.54
C PHE A 180 2.53 72.82 23.24
N ASP A 181 3.84 72.82 23.02
CA ASP A 181 4.45 72.38 21.76
C ASP A 181 4.55 70.85 21.65
N ILE A 182 4.98 70.19 22.73
CA ILE A 182 5.35 68.78 22.73
C ILE A 182 4.68 68.09 23.92
N ILE A 183 4.14 66.89 23.74
CA ILE A 183 3.68 66.04 24.84
C ILE A 183 4.73 64.99 25.16
N LEU A 184 5.04 64.81 26.45
CA LEU A 184 5.80 63.68 26.95
C LEU A 184 4.84 62.50 27.15
N SER A 185 5.06 61.41 26.43
CA SER A 185 4.19 60.24 26.49
C SER A 185 5.00 58.97 26.68
N SER A 186 4.62 58.19 27.68
CA SER A 186 4.99 56.78 27.79
C SER A 186 4.36 55.98 26.64
N GLY A 187 5.08 54.97 26.14
CA GLY A 187 4.69 54.10 25.03
C GLY A 187 3.42 53.27 25.27
N LEU A 188 2.88 53.28 26.49
CA LEU A 188 1.58 52.71 26.82
C LEU A 188 0.39 53.56 26.32
N ASN A 189 0.60 54.83 26.00
CA ASN A 189 -0.46 55.75 25.61
C ASN A 189 -0.46 55.97 24.10
N LYS A 190 -1.50 55.48 23.41
CA LYS A 190 -1.71 55.71 21.98
C LYS A 190 -2.63 56.92 21.77
N ILE A 191 -2.13 57.97 21.14
CA ILE A 191 -2.92 59.16 20.76
C ILE A 191 -2.85 59.34 19.24
N ASN A 192 -4.00 59.39 18.57
CA ASN A 192 -4.08 59.56 17.12
C ASN A 192 -3.76 61.02 16.71
N GLY A 193 -3.09 61.21 15.56
CA GLY A 193 -2.80 62.55 15.01
C GLY A 193 -1.49 63.18 15.48
N GLN A 194 -0.49 62.38 15.88
CA GLN A 194 0.79 62.85 16.41
C GLN A 194 1.98 62.34 15.59
N GLN A 195 3.07 63.10 15.59
CA GLN A 195 4.37 62.70 15.06
C GLN A 195 5.38 62.49 16.20
N ILE A 196 6.16 61.42 16.12
CA ILE A 196 7.20 61.11 17.10
C ILE A 196 8.46 61.88 16.74
N LEU A 197 8.93 62.73 17.65
CA LEU A 197 10.18 63.47 17.47
C LEU A 197 11.37 62.61 17.86
N THR A 198 11.27 61.95 19.01
CA THR A 198 12.30 61.07 19.56
C THR A 198 11.69 60.16 20.64
N SER A 199 12.33 59.02 20.86
CA SER A 199 12.02 58.08 21.94
C SER A 199 13.31 57.75 22.69
N PHE A 200 13.25 57.67 24.02
CA PHE A 200 14.39 57.42 24.90
C PHE A 200 13.98 56.65 26.16
N SER A 201 14.99 56.16 26.88
CA SER A 201 14.86 55.51 28.19
C SER A 201 13.84 54.35 28.22
N PRO A 202 14.11 53.22 27.52
CA PRO A 202 13.26 52.04 27.61
C PRO A 202 13.27 51.50 29.06
N THR A 203 12.15 51.59 29.77
CA THR A 203 12.02 51.09 31.14
C THR A 203 11.23 49.78 31.16
N PRO A 204 11.74 48.70 31.77
CA PRO A 204 11.01 47.44 31.85
C PRO A 204 9.86 47.52 32.86
N LEU A 205 8.70 47.03 32.46
CA LEU A 205 7.49 46.92 33.29
C LEU A 205 7.17 45.46 33.60
N PHE A 206 6.78 45.20 34.83
CA PHE A 206 6.58 43.87 35.39
C PHE A 206 5.14 43.68 35.86
N TYR A 207 4.78 42.43 36.15
CA TYR A 207 3.61 42.13 36.96
C TYR A 207 3.97 42.24 38.44
N ALA A 208 3.16 42.99 39.17
CA ALA A 208 3.19 43.01 40.63
C ALA A 208 2.14 42.04 41.18
N VAL A 209 2.52 41.28 42.20
CA VAL A 209 1.70 40.31 42.91
C VAL A 209 1.58 40.76 44.37
N ARG A 210 0.40 40.58 44.98
CA ARG A 210 0.22 40.87 46.41
C ARG A 210 1.18 40.05 47.27
N LYS A 211 1.69 40.64 48.35
CA LYS A 211 2.80 40.08 49.15
C LYS A 211 2.50 38.70 49.78
N ASN A 212 1.25 38.41 50.10
CA ASN A 212 0.82 37.16 50.72
C ASN A 212 0.29 36.13 49.70
N ALA A 213 0.91 36.04 48.52
CA ALA A 213 0.55 35.08 47.46
C ALA A 213 1.77 34.56 46.67
N PRO A 214 2.77 33.94 47.34
CA PRO A 214 3.96 33.41 46.66
C PRO A 214 3.64 32.31 45.63
N GLU A 215 2.54 31.58 45.82
CA GLU A 215 2.05 30.57 44.89
C GLU A 215 1.62 31.16 43.54
N ILE A 216 0.99 32.34 43.55
CA ILE A 216 0.60 33.05 42.31
C ILE A 216 1.85 33.54 41.58
N LEU A 217 2.84 34.06 42.31
CA LEU A 217 4.11 34.52 41.75
C LEU A 217 4.89 33.37 41.10
N ALA A 218 5.00 32.23 41.78
CA ALA A 218 5.73 31.07 41.28
C ALA A 218 5.11 30.51 39.99
N GLU A 219 3.78 30.36 39.94
CA GLU A 219 3.09 29.90 38.74
C GLU A 219 3.14 30.94 37.62
N LEU A 220 3.09 32.24 37.93
CA LEU A 220 3.29 33.31 36.96
C LEU A 220 4.69 33.27 36.34
N ASP A 221 5.74 33.15 37.17
CA ASP A 221 7.12 33.07 36.72
C ASP A 221 7.38 31.81 35.87
N LYS A 222 6.78 30.68 36.27
CA LYS A 222 6.84 29.43 35.53
C LYS A 222 6.15 29.56 34.17
N ALA A 223 4.96 30.15 34.11
CA ALA A 223 4.25 30.39 32.86
C ALA A 223 5.04 31.33 31.95
N GLN A 224 5.45 32.50 32.45
CA GLN A 224 6.28 33.44 31.69
C GLN A 224 7.57 32.79 31.17
N SER A 225 8.27 32.03 32.00
CA SER A 225 9.47 31.31 31.58
C SER A 225 9.15 30.25 30.52
N HIS A 226 8.01 29.56 30.64
CA HIS A 226 7.61 28.53 29.69
C HIS A 226 7.25 29.11 28.32
N PHE A 227 6.25 30.01 28.19
CA PHE A 227 5.90 30.52 26.86
C PHE A 227 7.02 31.34 26.22
N LYS A 228 7.83 32.08 26.98
CA LYS A 228 8.97 32.82 26.43
C LYS A 228 10.14 31.93 26.00
N SER A 229 10.26 30.74 26.59
CA SER A 229 11.24 29.75 26.14
C SER A 229 10.80 29.04 24.86
N VAL A 230 9.49 28.76 24.72
CA VAL A 230 8.88 28.18 23.51
C VAL A 230 8.88 29.19 22.37
N ASP A 231 8.58 30.45 22.68
CA ASP A 231 8.47 31.54 21.73
C ASP A 231 9.21 32.78 22.23
N ARG A 232 10.49 32.86 21.84
CA ARG A 232 11.39 33.96 22.22
C ARG A 232 10.97 35.33 21.68
N PHE A 233 10.02 35.37 20.75
CA PHE A 233 9.52 36.60 20.13
C PHE A 233 8.07 36.91 20.53
N TYR A 234 7.55 36.28 21.59
CA TYR A 234 6.15 36.45 22.00
C TYR A 234 5.82 37.91 22.33
N ASP A 235 6.60 38.52 23.23
CA ASP A 235 6.40 39.91 23.67
C ASP A 235 6.45 40.88 22.49
N TYR A 236 7.33 40.61 21.52
CA TYR A 236 7.38 41.39 20.27
C TYR A 236 6.09 41.32 19.49
N ARG A 237 5.65 40.12 19.14
CA ARG A 237 4.51 39.97 18.23
C ARG A 237 3.27 40.52 18.89
N LEU A 238 3.20 40.38 20.22
CA LEU A 238 2.15 41.00 20.99
C LEU A 238 2.28 42.53 20.99
N TYR A 239 3.47 43.09 21.15
CA TYR A 239 3.73 44.52 21.01
C TYR A 239 3.34 45.02 19.61
N GLN A 240 3.79 44.37 18.55
CA GLN A 240 3.47 44.70 17.16
C GLN A 240 1.96 44.60 16.87
N LYS A 241 1.25 43.66 17.49
CA LYS A 241 -0.21 43.54 17.33
C LYS A 241 -0.95 44.78 17.84
N HIS A 242 -0.53 45.35 18.98
CA HIS A 242 -1.23 46.47 19.63
C HIS A 242 -0.61 47.84 19.30
N TYR A 243 0.68 47.87 19.01
CA TYR A 243 1.49 49.08 18.80
C TYR A 243 2.26 49.09 17.47
N GLY A 244 2.17 48.05 16.64
CA GLY A 244 2.87 47.94 15.37
C GLY A 244 2.20 48.68 14.21
N PHE A 245 3.04 49.17 13.29
CA PHE A 245 2.78 49.80 11.99
C PHE A 245 1.47 50.59 11.82
N THR A 246 1.56 51.90 12.06
CA THR A 246 0.72 52.92 11.43
C THR A 246 1.56 53.70 10.40
N GLU A 247 0.95 54.20 9.32
CA GLU A 247 1.64 54.91 8.21
C GLU A 247 2.48 56.13 8.63
N SER A 248 2.35 56.58 9.88
CA SER A 248 3.09 57.70 10.49
C SER A 248 4.57 57.42 10.81
N ASN A 249 5.13 56.28 10.34
CA ASN A 249 6.43 55.76 10.77
C ASN A 249 7.44 55.56 9.62
N ARG A 250 7.34 56.33 8.52
CA ARG A 250 8.41 56.47 7.50
C ARG A 250 9.32 57.64 7.88
N PRO A 251 10.63 57.61 7.60
CA PRO A 251 11.48 58.74 7.94
C PRO A 251 11.15 59.87 6.98
N THR A 252 10.96 61.07 7.52
CA THR A 252 10.71 62.26 6.70
C THR A 252 12.02 62.65 6.01
N LEU A 253 12.14 62.27 4.74
CA LEU A 253 13.27 62.63 3.88
C LEU A 253 13.02 63.99 3.22
N THR A 254 14.07 64.79 3.08
CA THR A 254 14.03 66.01 2.25
C THR A 254 13.92 65.64 0.77
N ARG A 255 13.56 66.61 -0.09
CA ARG A 255 13.56 66.39 -1.55
C ARG A 255 14.94 65.99 -2.05
N GLN A 256 15.99 66.62 -1.53
CA GLN A 256 17.38 66.32 -1.90
C GLN A 256 17.80 64.91 -1.48
N GLU A 257 17.46 64.48 -0.25
CA GLU A 257 17.73 63.12 0.22
C GLU A 257 16.99 62.05 -0.58
N ARG A 258 15.72 62.30 -0.91
CA ARG A 258 14.92 61.36 -1.72
C ARG A 258 15.48 61.22 -3.13
N HIS A 259 15.86 62.33 -3.77
CA HIS A 259 16.52 62.30 -5.08
C HIS A 259 17.87 61.58 -5.01
N ALA A 260 18.71 61.91 -4.04
CA ALA A 260 20.02 61.29 -3.87
C ALA A 260 19.94 59.75 -3.71
N LEU A 261 18.91 59.21 -3.05
CA LEU A 261 18.69 57.77 -2.95
C LEU A 261 18.12 57.14 -4.23
N GLN A 262 17.27 57.86 -4.98
CA GLN A 262 16.62 57.35 -6.20
C GLN A 262 17.58 57.31 -7.40
N ASP A 263 18.47 58.30 -7.49
CA ASP A 263 19.41 58.46 -8.59
C ASP A 263 20.71 57.66 -8.39
N MET A 264 20.89 57.06 -7.21
CA MET A 264 22.08 56.27 -6.88
C MET A 264 22.08 54.91 -7.61
N PRO A 265 23.19 54.50 -8.26
CA PRO A 265 23.35 53.13 -8.74
C PRO A 265 23.34 52.14 -7.56
N PRO A 266 23.20 50.82 -7.81
CA PRO A 266 23.21 49.83 -6.73
C PRO A 266 24.45 49.99 -5.85
N MET A 267 24.22 50.32 -4.57
CA MET A 267 25.26 50.61 -3.61
C MET A 267 26.07 49.35 -3.32
N ARG A 268 27.37 49.40 -3.58
CA ARG A 268 28.30 48.29 -3.37
C ARG A 268 28.80 48.32 -1.93
N VAL A 269 28.38 47.36 -1.12
CA VAL A 269 28.78 47.26 0.28
C VAL A 269 29.83 46.16 0.42
N ALA A 270 31.04 46.52 0.83
CA ALA A 270 32.10 45.58 1.18
C ALA A 270 31.70 44.82 2.45
N PHE A 271 31.34 43.54 2.31
CA PHE A 271 30.79 42.70 3.37
C PHE A 271 31.87 41.84 4.00
N VAL A 272 32.16 42.09 5.27
CA VAL A 272 33.15 41.34 6.05
C VAL A 272 32.47 40.20 6.80
N SER A 273 32.74 38.96 6.40
CA SER A 273 32.17 37.76 7.03
C SER A 273 32.99 37.28 8.25
N GLY A 274 32.41 36.36 9.03
CA GLY A 274 33.05 35.72 10.18
C GLY A 274 32.77 36.38 11.53
N TRP A 275 31.90 37.39 11.55
CA TRP A 275 31.58 38.23 12.69
C TRP A 275 30.19 37.94 13.25
N ARG A 276 29.87 36.67 13.53
CA ARG A 276 28.55 36.31 14.10
C ARG A 276 28.36 36.95 15.49
N PRO A 277 27.19 37.54 15.81
CA PRO A 277 25.96 37.66 15.01
C PRO A 277 25.88 38.91 14.11
N ILE A 278 26.91 39.75 14.07
CA ILE A 278 26.94 41.04 13.35
C ILE A 278 26.92 40.84 11.84
N ALA A 279 27.84 40.05 11.29
CA ALA A 279 27.96 39.77 9.85
C ALA A 279 28.59 38.38 9.60
N TYR A 280 27.88 37.46 8.96
CA TYR A 280 28.36 36.11 8.68
C TYR A 280 27.73 35.53 7.42
N MET A 281 28.27 34.40 6.94
CA MET A 281 27.71 33.67 5.81
C MET A 281 27.02 32.39 6.31
N ASN A 282 25.87 32.07 5.73
CA ASN A 282 25.19 30.78 5.89
C ASN A 282 24.61 30.37 4.53
N GLU A 283 24.81 29.11 4.10
CA GLU A 283 24.35 28.61 2.78
C GLU A 283 24.65 29.57 1.61
N ASP A 284 25.88 30.11 1.57
CA ASP A 284 26.36 31.10 0.58
C ASP A 284 25.60 32.43 0.51
N LYS A 285 24.81 32.76 1.54
CA LYS A 285 24.10 34.05 1.70
C LYS A 285 24.64 34.87 2.86
N GLN A 286 24.56 36.20 2.73
CA GLN A 286 24.89 37.15 3.78
C GLN A 286 23.81 37.16 4.85
N HIS A 287 24.22 36.92 6.10
CA HIS A 287 23.38 36.97 7.29
C HIS A 287 24.03 37.85 8.35
N GLY A 288 23.26 38.21 9.37
CA GLY A 288 23.73 39.02 10.49
C GLY A 288 22.95 40.30 10.65
N ILE A 289 23.15 40.93 11.80
CA ILE A 289 22.49 42.17 12.19
C ILE A 289 22.63 43.25 11.11
N ILE A 290 23.81 43.37 10.50
CA ILE A 290 24.03 44.35 9.43
C ILE A 290 23.29 44.01 8.13
N ALA A 291 23.19 42.73 7.79
CA ALA A 291 22.48 42.29 6.58
C ALA A 291 20.98 42.57 6.71
N ASP A 292 20.41 42.31 7.88
CA ASP A 292 19.00 42.59 8.19
C ASP A 292 18.71 44.10 8.25
N LEU A 293 19.63 44.89 8.83
CA LEU A 293 19.58 46.34 8.81
C LEU A 293 19.54 46.90 7.39
N LEU A 294 20.52 46.50 6.56
CA LEU A 294 20.62 46.93 5.17
C LEU A 294 19.42 46.48 4.33
N ALA A 295 18.91 45.27 4.55
CA ALA A 295 17.69 44.78 3.91
C ALA A 295 16.46 45.63 4.30
N SER A 296 16.33 45.99 5.59
CA SER A 296 15.25 46.86 6.05
C SER A 296 15.34 48.28 5.47
N ILE A 297 16.54 48.83 5.34
CA ILE A 297 16.78 50.13 4.69
C ILE A 297 16.44 50.04 3.21
N SER A 298 16.89 49.00 2.52
CA SER A 298 16.60 48.75 1.10
C SER A 298 15.10 48.66 0.83
N ALA A 299 14.37 47.86 1.63
CA ALA A 299 12.93 47.71 1.51
C ALA A 299 12.14 49.01 1.75
N SER A 300 12.64 49.88 2.64
CA SER A 300 11.94 51.11 3.03
C SER A 300 12.28 52.31 2.13
N SER A 301 13.50 52.34 1.57
CA SER A 301 14.02 53.44 0.74
C SER A 301 13.91 53.18 -0.76
N GLY A 302 13.84 51.92 -1.20
CA GLY A 302 13.98 51.52 -2.60
C GLY A 302 15.43 51.42 -3.08
N LEU A 303 16.41 51.69 -2.21
CA LEU A 303 17.84 51.58 -2.53
C LEU A 303 18.21 50.12 -2.84
N ARG A 304 18.93 49.91 -3.95
CA ARG A 304 19.46 48.58 -4.29
C ARG A 304 20.84 48.42 -3.67
N ILE A 305 21.05 47.33 -2.93
CA ILE A 305 22.32 47.02 -2.27
C ILE A 305 22.94 45.78 -2.92
N ARG A 306 24.23 45.85 -3.25
CA ARG A 306 25.02 44.73 -3.76
C ARG A 306 26.21 44.49 -2.84
N TYR A 307 26.37 43.26 -2.37
CA TYR A 307 27.51 42.90 -1.52
C TYR A 307 28.75 42.57 -2.34
N VAL A 308 29.90 43.08 -1.90
CA VAL A 308 31.24 42.72 -2.38
C VAL A 308 31.95 42.02 -1.22
N MET A 309 32.26 40.74 -1.35
CA MET A 309 32.85 39.99 -0.25
C MET A 309 34.29 40.45 0.03
N ALA A 310 34.63 40.64 1.30
CA ALA A 310 35.98 40.92 1.77
C ALA A 310 36.37 39.92 2.87
N ALA A 311 37.60 39.42 2.84
CA ALA A 311 38.14 38.48 3.81
C ALA A 311 38.53 39.16 5.14
N SER A 312 38.82 40.45 5.11
CA SER A 312 39.16 41.26 6.29
C SER A 312 38.61 42.68 6.20
N HIS A 313 38.60 43.39 7.33
CA HIS A 313 38.26 44.82 7.34
C HIS A 313 39.28 45.67 6.57
N GLU A 314 40.55 45.28 6.54
CA GLU A 314 41.58 45.98 5.77
C GLU A 314 41.33 45.85 4.27
N GLU A 315 40.97 44.67 3.80
CA GLU A 315 40.57 44.46 2.42
C GLU A 315 39.30 45.24 2.09
N ALA A 316 38.31 45.25 2.99
CA ALA A 316 37.08 46.02 2.80
C ALA A 316 37.35 47.54 2.69
N LEU A 317 38.23 48.06 3.54
CA LEU A 317 38.68 49.46 3.47
C LEU A 317 39.43 49.74 2.15
N GLY A 318 40.31 48.84 1.72
CA GLY A 318 41.01 48.95 0.44
C GLY A 318 40.06 48.91 -0.77
N LEU A 319 38.96 48.15 -0.71
CA LEU A 319 37.91 48.14 -1.73
C LEU A 319 37.18 49.48 -1.82
N VAL A 320 36.91 50.12 -0.67
CA VAL A 320 36.29 51.46 -0.63
C VAL A 320 37.25 52.53 -1.15
N GLN A 321 38.51 52.52 -0.70
CA GLN A 321 39.54 53.46 -1.14
C GLN A 321 39.87 53.35 -2.63
N SER A 322 39.79 52.14 -3.21
CA SER A 322 40.00 51.91 -4.64
C SER A 322 38.75 52.16 -5.50
N GLY A 323 37.65 52.64 -4.92
CA GLY A 323 36.38 52.91 -5.62
C GLY A 323 35.64 51.65 -6.08
N LYS A 324 36.04 50.46 -5.62
CA LYS A 324 35.39 49.17 -5.92
C LYS A 324 34.17 48.91 -5.04
N ALA A 325 34.07 49.57 -3.90
CA ALA A 325 32.90 49.58 -3.00
C ALA A 325 32.57 51.00 -2.55
N ASP A 326 31.31 51.24 -2.20
CA ASP A 326 30.78 52.55 -1.79
C ASP A 326 30.70 52.67 -0.25
N ALA A 327 30.62 51.53 0.46
CA ALA A 327 30.69 51.47 1.91
C ALA A 327 31.27 50.14 2.43
N VAL A 328 31.74 50.14 3.68
CA VAL A 328 32.07 48.94 4.46
C VAL A 328 30.87 48.56 5.31
N SER A 329 30.55 47.27 5.39
CA SER A 329 29.38 46.76 6.12
C SER A 329 29.33 47.26 7.56
N PHE A 330 30.45 47.25 8.28
CA PHE A 330 30.53 47.88 9.59
C PHE A 330 31.98 48.26 9.93
N ILE A 331 32.13 49.21 10.84
CA ILE A 331 33.36 49.58 11.52
C ILE A 331 33.07 49.75 13.01
N VAL A 332 34.12 49.66 13.84
CA VAL A 332 34.05 49.92 15.28
C VAL A 332 34.52 51.35 15.54
N LEU A 333 33.73 52.15 16.27
CA LEU A 333 34.08 53.51 16.66
C LEU A 333 34.77 53.56 18.03
N ASN A 334 35.63 54.57 18.23
CA ASN A 334 36.19 54.95 19.52
C ASN A 334 35.98 56.47 19.73
N ASN A 335 35.60 56.86 20.95
CA ASN A 335 35.39 58.25 21.38
C ASN A 335 36.67 59.12 21.44
N GLN A 336 37.88 58.56 21.28
CA GLN A 336 39.15 59.29 21.47
C GLN A 336 40.08 59.41 20.24
N LEU A 337 39.75 58.84 19.09
CA LEU A 337 40.60 58.93 17.89
C LEU A 337 39.93 59.77 16.78
N PRO A 338 40.32 61.04 16.58
CA PRO A 338 39.89 61.80 15.42
C PRO A 338 40.69 61.38 14.18
N ASN A 339 39.98 61.19 13.07
CA ASN A 339 40.50 61.32 11.70
C ASN A 339 41.75 60.51 11.32
N GLN A 340 41.58 59.22 11.07
CA GLN A 340 42.44 58.53 10.11
C GLN A 340 41.57 57.70 9.19
N ASN A 341 41.22 58.24 8.01
CA ASN A 341 40.94 57.56 6.73
C ASN A 341 40.05 58.36 5.74
N ASP A 342 39.71 59.63 5.97
CA ASP A 342 38.79 60.44 5.10
C ASP A 342 37.37 59.84 4.90
N LEU A 343 37.04 58.75 5.58
CA LEU A 343 35.75 58.07 5.47
C LEU A 343 34.64 58.86 6.18
N LYS A 344 33.45 58.87 5.58
CA LYS A 344 32.25 59.42 6.22
C LYS A 344 31.51 58.32 6.98
N LEU A 345 31.01 58.60 8.17
CA LEU A 345 30.43 57.59 9.06
C LEU A 345 28.92 57.79 9.25
N SER A 346 28.16 56.69 9.38
CA SER A 346 26.80 56.75 9.95
C SER A 346 26.85 56.98 11.46
N ILE A 347 25.71 57.32 12.04
CA ILE A 347 25.49 57.10 13.48
C ILE A 347 25.65 55.60 13.81
N PRO A 348 26.01 55.26 15.06
CA PRO A 348 26.03 53.87 15.51
C PRO A 348 24.66 53.20 15.33
N PHE A 349 24.64 52.02 14.73
CA PHE A 349 23.43 51.20 14.60
C PHE A 349 23.34 50.11 15.67
N LEU A 350 24.45 49.77 16.31
CA LEU A 350 24.52 48.78 17.39
C LEU A 350 25.56 49.23 18.42
N GLN A 351 25.18 49.22 19.69
CA GLN A 351 26.10 49.36 20.82
C GLN A 351 26.17 48.02 21.55
N SER A 352 27.38 47.56 21.84
CA SER A 352 27.59 46.31 22.57
C SER A 352 28.62 46.51 23.68
N PRO A 353 28.32 46.12 24.93
CA PRO A 353 29.35 45.98 25.95
C PRO A 353 30.43 44.99 25.52
N LEU A 354 31.64 45.22 26.01
CA LEU A 354 32.76 44.31 25.88
C LEU A 354 32.69 43.25 26.99
N THR A 355 33.10 42.02 26.68
CA THR A 355 33.23 40.96 27.67
C THR A 355 34.55 40.22 27.50
N MET A 356 35.08 39.77 28.63
CA MET A 356 36.24 38.90 28.70
C MET A 356 35.77 37.45 28.79
N VAL A 357 36.21 36.61 27.86
CA VAL A 357 35.93 35.18 27.84
C VAL A 357 37.15 34.40 28.30
N MET A 358 36.94 33.43 29.21
CA MET A 358 37.98 32.56 29.78
C MET A 358 37.46 31.12 29.94
N ALA A 359 38.34 30.16 30.25
CA ALA A 359 37.93 28.79 30.56
C ALA A 359 37.39 28.65 31.99
N ASN A 360 36.28 27.92 32.18
CA ASN A 360 35.58 27.75 33.47
C ASN A 360 36.42 27.12 34.57
N ASP A 361 37.45 26.32 34.22
CA ASP A 361 38.16 25.46 35.17
C ASP A 361 39.41 26.10 35.81
N ARG A 362 39.60 27.42 35.65
CA ARG A 362 40.67 28.14 36.37
C ARG A 362 40.14 28.70 37.68
N ASN A 363 40.00 27.81 38.66
CA ASN A 363 39.93 28.14 40.08
C ASN A 363 41.27 28.69 40.63
N LYS A 364 42.02 29.43 39.81
CA LYS A 364 43.31 30.03 40.15
C LYS A 364 43.33 31.47 39.69
N LYS A 365 43.60 32.36 40.65
CA LYS A 365 44.23 33.67 40.48
C LYS A 365 45.57 33.51 39.73
N LEU A 366 45.56 33.12 38.46
CA LEU A 366 46.71 33.20 37.58
C LEU A 366 46.65 34.57 36.90
N PRO A 367 47.76 35.33 36.86
CA PRO A 367 47.79 36.57 36.08
C PRO A 367 47.54 36.20 34.62
N VAL A 368 46.57 36.87 34.01
CA VAL A 368 46.35 36.78 32.57
C VAL A 368 47.60 37.34 31.89
N THR A 369 48.38 36.49 31.22
CA THR A 369 49.63 36.92 30.56
C THR A 369 49.50 36.95 29.05
N LYS A 370 48.58 36.16 28.45
CA LYS A 370 48.29 36.20 27.02
C LYS A 370 46.84 36.54 26.73
N VAL A 371 46.58 37.69 26.12
CA VAL A 371 45.22 38.11 25.72
C VAL A 371 45.04 38.06 24.22
N GLY A 372 43.83 37.75 23.82
CA GLY A 372 43.40 37.76 22.43
C GLY A 372 42.39 38.88 22.16
N MET A 373 42.56 39.56 21.04
CA MET A 373 41.54 40.46 20.47
C MET A 373 41.42 40.24 18.95
N THR A 374 40.34 40.76 18.37
CA THR A 374 40.22 40.81 16.90
C THR A 374 40.99 41.99 16.33
N HIS A 375 41.40 41.95 15.05
CA HIS A 375 42.20 43.01 14.43
C HIS A 375 41.56 44.41 14.49
N ILE A 376 40.25 44.49 14.24
CA ILE A 376 39.48 45.73 14.33
C ILE A 376 39.23 46.18 15.78
N MET A 377 39.32 45.29 16.77
CA MET A 377 39.24 45.71 18.17
C MET A 377 40.61 46.13 18.69
N ASN A 378 41.68 45.44 18.26
CA ASN A 378 43.05 45.78 18.64
C ASN A 378 43.37 47.22 18.24
N LYS A 379 43.20 47.54 16.95
CA LYS A 379 43.52 48.87 16.39
C LYS A 379 42.82 50.05 17.08
N TYR A 380 41.69 49.83 17.75
CA TYR A 380 40.85 50.90 18.30
C TYR A 380 40.75 50.88 19.84
N PHE A 381 41.17 49.80 20.52
CA PHE A 381 40.87 49.58 21.94
C PHE A 381 42.08 49.15 22.78
N VAL A 382 43.21 48.78 22.14
CA VAL A 382 44.36 48.20 22.84
C VAL A 382 45.11 49.17 23.73
N GLU A 383 45.22 50.44 23.35
CA GLU A 383 45.94 51.43 24.17
C GLU A 383 45.27 51.66 25.53
N GLU A 384 43.94 51.73 25.59
CA GLU A 384 43.19 52.01 26.83
C GLU A 384 43.10 50.78 27.75
N LEU A 385 42.89 49.60 27.17
CA LEU A 385 42.73 48.37 27.93
C LEU A 385 44.07 47.87 28.52
N LEU A 386 45.17 48.01 27.77
CA LEU A 386 46.51 47.58 28.20
C LEU A 386 47.26 48.61 29.04
N GLN A 387 46.89 49.91 29.00
CA GLN A 387 47.45 50.92 29.92
C GLN A 387 47.25 50.56 31.40
N ASN A 388 46.17 49.84 31.71
CA ASN A 388 45.84 49.39 33.06
C ASN A 388 46.47 48.02 33.43
N THR A 389 47.19 47.35 32.52
CA THR A 389 47.80 46.01 32.75
C THR A 389 49.15 45.83 32.03
N PRO A 390 50.26 46.37 32.57
CA PRO A 390 51.59 46.24 31.96
C PRO A 390 52.12 44.79 32.02
N GLY A 391 52.66 44.29 30.90
CA GLY A 391 53.33 42.97 30.79
C GLY A 391 52.54 41.84 30.12
N ILE A 392 51.41 42.14 29.47
CA ILE A 392 50.59 41.16 28.75
C ILE A 392 51.05 41.02 27.28
N GLU A 393 51.21 39.79 26.80
CA GLU A 393 51.47 39.45 25.40
C GLU A 393 50.14 39.40 24.62
N GLU A 394 50.04 40.18 23.55
CA GLU A 394 48.83 40.27 22.74
C GLU A 394 48.86 39.32 21.54
N THR A 395 47.67 38.80 21.19
CA THR A 395 47.49 38.02 19.97
C THR A 395 46.27 38.50 19.22
N VAL A 396 46.43 38.70 17.92
CA VAL A 396 45.38 39.23 17.05
C VAL A 396 44.83 38.13 16.15
N ARG A 397 43.50 38.10 15.99
CA ARG A 397 42.81 37.22 15.04
C ARG A 397 41.82 38.00 14.18
N ASN A 398 41.42 37.43 13.05
CA ASN A 398 40.54 38.12 12.10
C ASN A 398 39.05 38.01 12.44
N SER A 399 38.67 37.11 13.36
CA SER A 399 37.28 36.90 13.76
C SER A 399 37.12 36.47 15.22
N PRO A 400 35.97 36.74 15.86
CA PRO A 400 35.66 36.24 17.19
C PRO A 400 35.73 34.71 17.29
N TYR A 401 35.31 33.98 16.26
CA TYR A 401 35.39 32.50 16.23
C TYR A 401 36.84 32.00 16.28
N ALA A 402 37.74 32.57 15.47
CA ALA A 402 39.15 32.20 15.48
C ALA A 402 39.83 32.50 16.83
N LEU A 403 39.36 33.55 17.51
CA LEU A 403 39.82 33.92 18.84
C LEU A 403 39.38 32.91 19.91
N LEU A 404 38.09 32.56 19.94
CA LEU A 404 37.55 31.55 20.86
C LEU A 404 38.16 30.17 20.63
N LYS A 405 38.46 29.81 19.37
CA LYS A 405 39.18 28.57 19.05
C LYS A 405 40.63 28.58 19.57
N ALA A 406 41.30 29.73 19.55
CA ALA A 406 42.62 29.86 20.14
C ALA A 406 42.57 29.75 21.68
N LEU A 407 41.54 30.33 22.31
CA LEU A 407 41.29 30.24 23.75
C LEU A 407 40.98 28.81 24.19
N ASN A 408 40.07 28.13 23.49
CA ASN A 408 39.69 26.75 23.78
C ASN A 408 40.85 25.76 23.58
N ALA A 409 41.77 26.07 22.66
CA ALA A 409 43.00 25.30 22.45
C ALA A 409 44.14 25.66 23.44
N GLY A 410 43.90 26.57 24.40
CA GLY A 410 44.88 26.99 25.39
C GLY A 410 46.04 27.84 24.86
N ARG A 411 45.90 28.44 23.66
CA ARG A 411 46.96 29.30 23.06
C ARG A 411 46.95 30.73 23.60
N ILE A 412 45.84 31.14 24.21
CA ILE A 412 45.63 32.44 24.87
C ILE A 412 44.87 32.19 26.18
N ASP A 413 45.02 33.08 27.17
CA ASP A 413 44.40 32.93 28.49
C ASP A 413 43.02 33.59 28.58
N ALA A 414 42.83 34.71 27.87
CA ALA A 414 41.56 35.44 27.81
C ALA A 414 41.32 36.01 26.42
N ALA A 415 40.06 36.12 26.03
CA ALA A 415 39.63 36.74 24.77
C ALA A 415 38.67 37.89 25.05
N TYR A 416 38.98 39.10 24.57
CA TYR A 416 38.05 40.23 24.62
C TYR A 416 37.22 40.28 23.34
N ILE A 417 35.92 40.11 23.50
CA ILE A 417 34.94 40.14 22.40
C ILE A 417 33.68 40.88 22.85
N ASN A 418 32.85 41.30 21.89
CA ASN A 418 31.56 41.91 22.22
C ASN A 418 30.59 40.86 22.81
N VAL A 419 29.70 41.29 23.72
CA VAL A 419 28.75 40.42 24.43
C VAL A 419 27.85 39.62 23.48
N TYR A 420 27.41 40.20 22.36
CA TYR A 420 26.56 39.48 21.41
C TYR A 420 27.29 38.32 20.72
N SER A 421 28.54 38.52 20.30
CA SER A 421 29.39 37.45 19.78
C SER A 421 29.70 36.40 20.84
N ALA A 422 29.97 36.80 22.08
CA ALA A 422 30.15 35.86 23.18
C ALA A 422 28.90 34.98 23.36
N ASN A 423 27.72 35.58 23.47
CA ASN A 423 26.46 34.85 23.63
C ASN A 423 26.14 33.93 22.44
N ALA A 424 26.44 34.36 21.21
CA ALA A 424 26.25 33.55 20.02
C ALA A 424 27.11 32.27 20.07
N PHE A 425 28.40 32.40 20.39
CA PHE A 425 29.37 31.29 20.34
C PHE A 425 29.43 30.46 21.61
N LEU A 426 29.28 31.04 22.80
CA LEU A 426 29.30 30.29 24.08
C LEU A 426 28.13 29.31 24.19
N SER A 427 27.05 29.55 23.43
CA SER A 427 25.95 28.59 23.29
C SER A 427 26.33 27.33 22.51
N TRP A 428 27.48 27.32 21.81
CA TRP A 428 27.92 26.22 20.97
C TRP A 428 28.63 25.14 21.78
N PRO A 429 28.43 23.85 21.45
CA PRO A 429 29.05 22.74 22.17
C PRO A 429 30.58 22.74 22.12
N GLU A 430 31.19 23.38 21.12
CA GLU A 430 32.65 23.53 21.02
C GLU A 430 33.22 24.42 22.14
N PHE A 431 32.45 25.39 22.63
CA PHE A 431 32.89 26.41 23.57
C PHE A 431 32.19 26.33 24.94
N SER A 432 31.54 25.20 25.24
CA SER A 432 30.76 25.02 26.49
C SER A 432 31.59 25.07 27.77
N THR A 433 32.90 24.92 27.65
CA THR A 433 33.89 25.01 28.74
C THR A 433 34.34 26.44 29.02
N LEU A 434 33.89 27.41 28.22
CA LEU A 434 34.25 28.81 28.36
C LEU A 434 33.12 29.60 29.05
N SER A 435 33.48 30.68 29.73
CA SER A 435 32.56 31.60 30.39
C SER A 435 32.95 33.05 30.15
N SER A 436 31.95 33.93 30.13
CA SER A 436 32.10 35.37 29.92
C SER A 436 31.96 36.13 31.23
N HIS A 437 32.85 37.10 31.44
CA HIS A 437 32.79 38.10 32.50
C HIS A 437 32.56 39.47 31.87
N GLU A 438 31.50 40.15 32.29
CA GLU A 438 31.09 41.44 31.71
C GLU A 438 32.03 42.56 32.18
N LEU A 439 32.42 43.44 31.25
CA LEU A 439 33.23 44.63 31.54
C LEU A 439 32.32 45.84 31.39
N ALA A 440 31.65 46.22 32.47
CA ALA A 440 30.57 47.22 32.45
C ALA A 440 31.00 48.60 31.92
N ASP A 441 32.29 48.94 32.04
CA ASP A 441 32.80 50.27 31.69
C ASP A 441 33.20 50.42 30.21
N TYR A 442 33.21 49.33 29.42
CA TYR A 442 33.69 49.35 28.04
C TYR A 442 32.58 48.97 27.07
N THR A 443 32.19 49.92 26.22
CA THR A 443 31.19 49.71 25.16
C THR A 443 31.81 49.93 23.78
N VAL A 444 31.36 49.14 22.82
CA VAL A 444 31.82 49.15 21.44
C VAL A 444 30.65 49.55 20.56
N GLU A 445 30.85 50.58 19.74
CA GLU A 445 29.83 51.09 18.84
C GLU A 445 30.12 50.65 17.40
N PHE A 446 29.10 50.13 16.72
CA PHE A 446 29.19 49.69 15.33
C PHE A 446 28.48 50.69 14.43
N ALA A 447 29.18 51.18 13.40
CA ALA A 447 28.68 52.12 12.40
C ALA A 447 29.01 51.65 10.99
N ILE A 448 28.35 52.22 9.98
CA ILE A 448 28.65 51.99 8.56
C ILE A 448 29.66 53.07 8.12
N ALA A 449 30.72 52.66 7.43
CA ALA A 449 31.71 53.58 6.88
C ALA A 449 31.51 53.72 5.37
N PHE A 450 31.35 54.95 4.89
CA PHE A 450 31.11 55.30 3.49
C PHE A 450 32.37 55.87 2.85
N SER A 451 32.47 55.71 1.52
CA SER A 451 33.50 56.35 0.69
C SER A 451 33.47 57.87 0.90
N PRO A 452 34.64 58.57 0.89
CA PRO A 452 34.70 60.03 0.97
C PRO A 452 33.83 60.72 -0.11
N GLU A 453 33.69 60.07 -1.27
CA GLU A 453 32.93 60.55 -2.43
C GLU A 453 31.40 60.40 -2.26
N THR A 454 30.94 59.69 -1.23
CA THR A 454 29.50 59.46 -1.01
C THR A 454 28.79 60.77 -0.69
N ASP A 455 27.64 61.02 -1.35
CA ASP A 455 26.79 62.18 -1.10
C ASP A 455 26.35 62.22 0.39
N THR A 456 26.56 63.37 1.02
CA THR A 456 26.17 63.64 2.41
C THR A 456 24.65 63.47 2.62
N ASN A 457 23.82 63.69 1.60
CA ASN A 457 22.38 63.45 1.64
C ASN A 457 22.03 61.96 1.77
N VAL A 458 22.81 61.07 1.15
CA VAL A 458 22.63 59.61 1.30
C VAL A 458 22.93 59.20 2.73
N ILE A 459 24.03 59.73 3.31
CA ILE A 459 24.41 59.44 4.70
C ILE A 459 23.37 59.99 5.68
N SER A 460 22.87 61.20 5.45
CA SER A 460 21.77 61.80 6.23
C SER A 460 20.51 60.91 6.18
N ALA A 461 20.14 60.42 5.01
CA ALA A 461 19.01 59.51 4.87
C ALA A 461 19.23 58.19 5.63
N PHE A 462 20.42 57.57 5.51
CA PHE A 462 20.77 56.38 6.28
C PHE A 462 20.66 56.63 7.79
N ASN A 463 21.15 57.76 8.29
CA ASN A 463 21.04 58.12 9.69
C ASN A 463 19.57 58.24 10.13
N LYS A 464 18.69 58.80 9.30
CA LYS A 464 17.24 58.87 9.59
C LYS A 464 16.61 57.48 9.65
N TYR A 465 16.98 56.57 8.75
CA TYR A 465 16.53 55.19 8.82
C TYR A 465 17.05 54.46 10.07
N ILE A 466 18.33 54.63 10.42
CA ILE A 466 18.92 54.01 11.62
C ILE A 466 18.24 54.52 12.90
N ARG A 467 18.01 55.84 13.05
CA ARG A 467 17.29 56.40 14.23
C ARG A 467 15.86 55.89 14.36
N GLN A 468 15.20 55.65 13.22
CA GLN A 468 13.82 55.21 13.22
C GLN A 468 13.66 53.71 13.54
N LEU A 469 14.70 52.91 13.32
CA LEU A 469 14.73 51.53 13.76
C LEU A 469 14.80 51.53 15.29
N ARG A 470 13.61 51.52 15.92
CA ARG A 470 13.46 51.47 17.39
C ARG A 470 14.30 50.33 17.97
N SER A 471 14.68 50.50 19.25
CA SER A 471 15.35 49.49 20.08
C SER A 471 14.82 48.08 19.85
N PHE A 472 13.49 47.94 19.72
CA PHE A 472 12.83 46.66 19.47
C PHE A 472 13.26 45.96 18.17
N LYS A 473 13.29 46.67 17.03
CA LYS A 473 13.62 46.04 15.73
C LYS A 473 15.10 45.71 15.62
N MET A 474 15.96 46.49 16.27
CA MET A 474 17.37 46.12 16.42
C MET A 474 17.56 44.94 17.36
N GLN A 475 16.81 44.85 18.46
CA GLN A 475 16.79 43.68 19.33
C GLN A 475 16.30 42.43 18.57
N GLU A 476 15.32 42.54 17.66
CA GLU A 476 14.90 41.45 16.77
C GLU A 476 16.09 40.93 15.95
N PHE A 477 16.81 41.81 15.27
CA PHE A 477 17.99 41.42 14.48
C PHE A 477 19.07 40.79 15.35
N VAL A 478 19.33 41.32 16.55
CA VAL A 478 20.27 40.74 17.52
C VAL A 478 19.83 39.34 17.92
N ILE A 479 18.58 39.14 18.35
CA ILE A 479 18.07 37.85 18.82
C ILE A 479 18.05 36.82 17.68
N ALA A 480 17.55 37.20 16.50
CA ALA A 480 17.45 36.34 15.32
C ALA A 480 18.81 35.78 14.90
N ASN A 481 19.87 36.57 15.06
CA ASN A 481 21.23 36.17 14.67
C ASN A 481 22.06 35.56 15.82
N THR A 482 21.69 35.78 17.07
CA THR A 482 22.37 35.22 18.26
C THR A 482 21.80 33.86 18.67
N ALA A 483 20.49 33.63 18.47
CA ALA A 483 19.78 32.43 18.94
C ALA A 483 19.97 31.17 18.07
N GLN A 484 20.57 31.30 16.89
CA GLN A 484 20.75 30.20 15.95
C GLN A 484 21.89 29.27 16.40
N ARG A 485 21.54 28.10 16.92
CA ARG A 485 22.49 27.00 17.13
C ARG A 485 22.82 26.34 15.79
N PRO A 486 24.05 25.85 15.58
CA PRO A 486 24.33 24.95 14.46
C PRO A 486 23.40 23.73 14.56
N ASN A 487 22.94 23.22 13.42
CA ASN A 487 22.07 22.04 13.37
C ASN A 487 22.68 20.89 14.17
N THR A 488 21.90 20.33 15.09
CA THR A 488 22.28 19.14 15.87
C THR A 488 22.45 17.97 14.90
N THR A 489 23.69 17.61 14.63
CA THR A 489 24.03 16.38 13.90
C THR A 489 23.98 15.17 14.84
N LEU A 490 23.89 13.97 14.28
CA LEU A 490 23.90 12.72 15.07
C LEU A 490 25.15 12.63 15.96
N PHE A 491 26.30 13.09 15.46
CA PHE A 491 27.55 13.15 16.21
C PHE A 491 27.49 14.10 17.41
N THR A 492 26.85 15.27 17.25
CA THR A 492 26.66 16.20 18.38
C THR A 492 25.74 15.62 19.44
N LEU A 493 24.68 14.89 19.05
CA LEU A 493 23.79 14.21 20.00
C LEU A 493 24.52 13.14 20.84
N ILE A 494 25.37 12.34 20.18
CA ILE A 494 26.19 11.31 20.84
C ILE A 494 27.17 11.94 21.83
N ARG A 495 27.81 13.05 21.45
CA ARG A 495 28.79 13.75 22.30
C ARG A 495 28.14 14.45 23.50
N GLU A 496 26.99 15.09 23.30
CA GLU A 496 26.34 15.91 24.32
C GLU A 496 25.48 15.11 25.31
N LYS A 497 24.83 14.05 24.83
CA LYS A 497 23.91 13.24 25.64
C LYS A 497 24.20 11.75 25.47
N PRO A 498 25.37 11.27 25.94
CA PRO A 498 25.79 9.88 25.71
C PRO A 498 24.79 8.88 26.28
N VAL A 499 24.18 9.18 27.44
CA VAL A 499 23.17 8.32 28.07
C VAL A 499 21.89 8.25 27.25
N SER A 500 21.36 9.39 26.78
CA SER A 500 20.14 9.40 25.95
C SER A 500 20.38 8.78 24.59
N ALA A 501 21.54 9.04 23.97
CA ALA A 501 21.95 8.40 22.72
C ALA A 501 22.06 6.89 22.87
N PHE A 502 22.59 6.40 23.99
CA PHE A 502 22.64 4.98 24.31
C PHE A 502 21.25 4.33 24.41
N TYR A 503 20.30 4.98 25.09
CA TYR A 503 18.91 4.47 25.16
C TYR A 503 18.22 4.47 23.80
N ILE A 504 18.39 5.52 23.00
CA ILE A 504 17.84 5.61 21.64
C ILE A 504 18.44 4.51 20.76
N PHE A 505 19.76 4.32 20.80
CA PHE A 505 20.43 3.29 20.03
C PHE A 505 20.00 1.88 20.47
N SER A 506 19.87 1.65 21.78
CA SER A 506 19.39 0.39 22.34
C SER A 506 17.94 0.10 21.95
N LEU A 507 17.08 1.13 21.93
CA LEU A 507 15.68 1.00 21.49
C LEU A 507 15.59 0.68 20.00
N VAL A 508 16.37 1.39 19.16
CA VAL A 508 16.44 1.11 17.72
C VAL A 508 16.97 -0.29 17.48
N LEU A 509 18.00 -0.73 18.20
CA LEU A 509 18.53 -2.09 18.12
C LEU A 509 17.51 -3.15 18.55
N LEU A 510 16.76 -2.91 19.62
CA LEU A 510 15.68 -3.81 20.06
C LEU A 510 14.54 -3.87 19.03
N LEU A 511 14.16 -2.73 18.45
CA LEU A 511 13.14 -2.66 17.40
C LEU A 511 13.61 -3.38 16.14
N THR A 512 14.86 -3.19 15.70
CA THR A 512 15.39 -3.90 14.53
C THR A 512 15.49 -5.39 14.78
N ILE A 513 15.99 -5.83 15.94
CA ILE A 513 15.99 -7.25 16.33
C ILE A 513 14.56 -7.80 16.37
N GLY A 514 13.60 -7.05 16.90
CA GLY A 514 12.18 -7.42 16.93
C GLY A 514 11.59 -7.58 15.53
N VAL A 515 11.86 -6.64 14.62
CA VAL A 515 11.42 -6.68 13.22
C VAL A 515 12.08 -7.84 12.47
N PHE A 516 13.39 -8.04 12.62
CA PHE A 516 14.10 -9.18 12.00
C PHE A 516 13.58 -10.51 12.53
N SER A 517 13.35 -10.63 13.85
CA SER A 517 12.78 -11.84 14.45
C SER A 517 11.37 -12.09 13.95
N PHE A 518 10.54 -11.04 13.82
CA PHE A 518 9.20 -11.14 13.26
C PHE A 518 9.23 -11.58 11.79
N ILE A 519 10.12 -11.02 10.97
CA ILE A 519 10.32 -11.41 9.57
C ILE A 519 10.77 -12.87 9.47
N ILE A 520 11.74 -13.31 10.29
CA ILE A 520 12.21 -14.70 10.28
C ILE A 520 11.09 -15.66 10.71
N ILE A 521 10.35 -15.34 11.76
CA ILE A 521 9.25 -16.19 12.26
C ILE A 521 8.12 -16.27 11.23
N THR A 522 7.72 -15.13 10.64
CA THR A 522 6.68 -15.09 9.61
C THR A 522 7.12 -15.81 8.35
N ARG A 523 8.36 -15.60 7.90
CA ARG A 523 8.95 -16.33 6.77
C ARG A 523 9.03 -17.83 7.04
N ASN A 524 9.43 -18.27 8.23
CA ASN A 524 9.48 -19.70 8.58
C ASN A 524 8.08 -20.32 8.65
N ARG A 525 7.09 -19.60 9.19
CA ARG A 525 5.68 -20.05 9.18
C ARG A 525 5.12 -20.11 7.76
N ALA A 526 5.43 -19.12 6.93
CA ALA A 526 5.05 -19.10 5.52
C ALA A 526 5.72 -20.25 4.77
N HIS A 527 7.02 -20.49 4.96
CA HIS A 527 7.72 -21.63 4.35
C HIS A 527 7.14 -22.97 4.79
N LYS A 528 6.85 -23.17 6.10
CA LYS A 528 6.18 -24.40 6.56
C LYS A 528 4.80 -24.57 5.93
N ARG A 529 4.01 -23.51 5.88
CA ARG A 529 2.68 -23.54 5.27
C ARG A 529 2.73 -23.78 3.77
N ILE A 530 3.69 -23.17 3.07
CA ILE A 530 3.95 -23.40 1.65
C ILE A 530 4.42 -24.84 1.43
N ALA A 531 5.32 -25.37 2.25
CA ALA A 531 5.75 -26.76 2.18
C ALA A 531 4.57 -27.71 2.41
N ASP A 532 3.75 -27.46 3.43
CA ASP A 532 2.56 -28.28 3.70
C ASP A 532 1.58 -28.27 2.52
N LEU A 533 1.39 -27.11 1.86
CA LEU A 533 0.54 -26.97 0.68
C LEU A 533 1.15 -27.59 -0.59
N LEU A 534 2.47 -27.55 -0.72
CA LEU A 534 3.20 -28.08 -1.87
C LEU A 534 3.35 -29.59 -1.83
N TYR A 535 3.28 -30.20 -0.65
CA TYR A 535 3.67 -31.60 -0.45
C TYR A 535 2.58 -32.51 0.12
N PHE A 536 1.49 -31.98 0.66
CA PHE A 536 0.41 -32.78 1.24
C PHE A 536 -0.97 -32.37 0.72
N ASP A 537 -1.87 -33.34 0.63
CA ASP A 537 -3.29 -33.09 0.37
C ASP A 537 -3.96 -32.42 1.58
N GLN A 538 -4.80 -31.42 1.32
CA GLN A 538 -5.44 -30.63 2.38
C GLN A 538 -6.56 -31.39 3.11
N ILE A 539 -7.17 -32.38 2.45
CA ILE A 539 -8.31 -33.11 2.97
C ILE A 539 -7.81 -34.35 3.71
N THR A 540 -7.02 -35.20 3.05
CA THR A 540 -6.59 -36.50 3.60
C THR A 540 -5.27 -36.46 4.36
N ARG A 541 -4.50 -35.37 4.26
CA ARG A 541 -3.14 -35.23 4.83
C ARG A 541 -2.11 -36.25 4.34
N LEU A 542 -2.46 -37.10 3.39
CA LEU A 542 -1.50 -37.93 2.67
C LEU A 542 -0.56 -37.05 1.83
N PRO A 543 0.66 -37.53 1.52
CA PRO A 543 1.49 -36.94 0.48
C PRO A 543 0.69 -36.67 -0.79
N ASN A 544 0.98 -35.56 -1.46
CA ASN A 544 0.48 -35.34 -2.82
C ASN A 544 1.44 -35.99 -3.84
N LEU A 545 1.06 -35.94 -5.12
CA LEU A 545 1.85 -36.56 -6.18
C LEU A 545 3.30 -36.04 -6.26
N VAL A 546 3.53 -34.76 -5.98
CA VAL A 546 4.88 -34.15 -6.01
C VAL A 546 5.77 -34.79 -4.94
N ARG A 547 5.30 -34.83 -3.69
CA ARG A 547 6.03 -35.46 -2.59
C ARG A 547 6.23 -36.96 -2.81
N PHE A 548 5.21 -37.62 -3.34
CA PHE A 548 5.26 -39.04 -3.64
C PHE A 548 6.35 -39.37 -4.65
N ASN A 549 6.45 -38.62 -5.75
CA ASN A 549 7.48 -38.82 -6.77
C ASN A 549 8.89 -38.61 -6.21
N GLU A 550 9.11 -37.54 -5.43
CA GLU A 550 10.40 -37.27 -4.78
C GLU A 550 10.82 -38.44 -3.86
N LEU A 551 9.91 -38.88 -2.99
CA LEU A 551 10.18 -39.98 -2.05
C LEU A 551 10.32 -41.32 -2.78
N ALA A 552 9.48 -41.61 -3.77
CA ALA A 552 9.53 -42.85 -4.52
C ALA A 552 10.84 -42.98 -5.31
N GLU A 553 11.33 -41.91 -5.95
CA GLU A 553 12.63 -41.92 -6.62
C GLU A 553 13.79 -42.18 -5.64
N GLU A 554 13.74 -41.60 -4.44
CA GLU A 554 14.74 -41.85 -3.39
C GLU A 554 14.72 -43.32 -2.92
N ARG A 555 13.53 -43.88 -2.74
CA ARG A 555 13.34 -45.28 -2.30
C ARG A 555 13.75 -46.29 -3.38
N LEU A 556 13.43 -46.02 -4.64
CA LEU A 556 13.85 -46.85 -5.78
C LEU A 556 15.37 -46.83 -6.00
N LYS A 557 16.07 -45.75 -5.63
CA LYS A 557 17.54 -45.66 -5.69
C LYS A 557 18.23 -46.34 -4.51
N SER A 558 17.60 -46.37 -3.33
CA SER A 558 18.20 -46.82 -2.08
C SER A 558 17.96 -48.30 -1.75
N SER A 559 16.93 -48.93 -2.33
CA SER A 559 16.55 -50.31 -2.04
C SER A 559 16.73 -51.24 -3.24
N PRO A 560 17.38 -52.41 -3.09
CA PRO A 560 17.47 -53.45 -4.13
C PRO A 560 16.18 -54.31 -4.25
N ALA A 561 15.14 -54.02 -3.47
CA ALA A 561 13.87 -54.74 -3.54
C ALA A 561 13.07 -54.35 -4.79
N SER A 562 12.32 -55.30 -5.36
CA SER A 562 11.33 -55.00 -6.40
C SER A 562 10.18 -54.22 -5.79
N HIS A 563 9.65 -53.23 -6.50
CA HIS A 563 8.51 -52.42 -6.03
C HIS A 563 7.33 -52.57 -6.99
N ALA A 564 6.12 -52.59 -6.44
CA ALA A 564 4.88 -52.53 -7.21
C ALA A 564 4.22 -51.18 -6.96
N LEU A 565 3.66 -50.62 -8.03
CA LEU A 565 2.85 -49.43 -7.96
C LEU A 565 1.38 -49.82 -8.15
N VAL A 566 0.56 -49.44 -7.18
CA VAL A 566 -0.88 -49.73 -7.16
C VAL A 566 -1.63 -48.42 -7.32
N TYR A 567 -2.47 -48.35 -8.35
CA TYR A 567 -3.36 -47.24 -8.60
C TYR A 567 -4.78 -47.63 -8.18
N LEU A 568 -5.33 -46.92 -7.19
CA LEU A 568 -6.63 -47.22 -6.59
C LEU A 568 -7.62 -46.10 -6.90
N ASN A 569 -8.82 -46.47 -7.34
CA ASN A 569 -9.91 -45.55 -7.61
C ASN A 569 -11.21 -45.97 -6.89
N ILE A 570 -11.96 -45.00 -6.36
CA ILE A 570 -13.29 -45.24 -5.80
C ILE A 570 -14.32 -45.19 -6.93
N ASN A 571 -14.98 -46.30 -7.22
CA ASN A 571 -15.95 -46.34 -8.32
C ASN A 571 -17.18 -45.50 -8.00
N ASN A 572 -17.69 -44.77 -9.01
CA ASN A 572 -18.88 -43.91 -8.92
C ASN A 572 -18.83 -42.86 -7.79
N PHE A 573 -17.65 -42.36 -7.40
CA PHE A 573 -17.52 -41.37 -6.33
C PHE A 573 -18.32 -40.08 -6.57
N LYS A 574 -18.45 -39.64 -7.83
CA LYS A 574 -19.31 -38.52 -8.21
C LYS A 574 -20.76 -38.75 -7.79
N HIS A 575 -21.30 -39.96 -8.02
CA HIS A 575 -22.65 -40.32 -7.61
C HIS A 575 -22.82 -40.30 -6.09
N ILE A 576 -21.77 -40.70 -5.35
CA ILE A 576 -21.76 -40.58 -3.88
C ILE A 576 -21.85 -39.10 -3.48
N ASN A 577 -21.10 -38.20 -4.12
CA ASN A 577 -21.17 -36.75 -3.86
C ASN A 577 -22.52 -36.11 -4.28
N ASP A 578 -23.17 -36.66 -5.31
CA ASP A 578 -24.45 -36.16 -5.81
C ASP A 578 -25.61 -36.57 -4.88
N ILE A 579 -25.54 -37.78 -4.30
CA ILE A 579 -26.53 -38.27 -3.33
C ILE A 579 -26.25 -37.75 -1.91
N HIS A 580 -24.97 -37.67 -1.54
CA HIS A 580 -24.49 -37.27 -0.23
C HIS A 580 -23.56 -36.08 -0.40
N ASP A 581 -23.86 -34.96 0.25
CA ASP A 581 -23.08 -33.73 0.15
C ASP A 581 -21.54 -33.92 0.18
N PHE A 582 -20.81 -32.94 -0.36
CA PHE A 582 -19.34 -32.97 -0.41
C PHE A 582 -18.68 -33.22 0.96
N SER A 583 -19.34 -32.89 2.07
CA SER A 583 -18.88 -33.17 3.42
C SER A 583 -18.73 -34.67 3.69
N ARG A 584 -19.71 -35.49 3.28
CA ARG A 584 -19.66 -36.95 3.41
C ARG A 584 -18.68 -37.59 2.44
N GLY A 585 -18.57 -37.07 1.22
CA GLY A 585 -17.53 -37.48 0.28
C GLY A 585 -16.12 -37.26 0.84
N ASN A 586 -15.88 -36.09 1.45
CA ASN A 586 -14.60 -35.79 2.11
C ASN A 586 -14.34 -36.70 3.30
N PHE A 587 -15.36 -37.04 4.10
CA PHE A 587 -15.22 -37.99 5.19
C PHE A 587 -14.81 -39.38 4.69
N LEU A 588 -15.41 -39.86 3.59
CA LEU A 588 -15.03 -41.13 2.97
C LEU A 588 -13.56 -41.10 2.52
N LEU A 589 -13.11 -40.01 1.89
CA LEU A 589 -11.73 -39.84 1.46
C LEU A 589 -10.74 -39.88 2.63
N CYS A 590 -11.07 -39.22 3.75
CA CYS A 590 -10.25 -39.28 4.96
C CYS A 590 -10.20 -40.68 5.55
N ALA A 591 -11.34 -41.37 5.62
CA ALA A 591 -11.40 -42.72 6.16
C ALA A 591 -10.60 -43.73 5.29
N VAL A 592 -10.66 -43.60 3.96
CA VAL A 592 -9.82 -44.38 3.03
C VAL A 592 -8.35 -44.08 3.28
N ALA A 593 -7.97 -42.81 3.37
CA ALA A 593 -6.60 -42.40 3.64
C ALA A 593 -6.04 -42.97 4.95
N ASP A 594 -6.82 -42.94 6.03
CA ASP A 594 -6.43 -43.49 7.33
C ASP A 594 -6.16 -45.01 7.24
N LYS A 595 -6.99 -45.75 6.48
CA LYS A 595 -6.79 -47.18 6.25
C LYS A 595 -5.57 -47.47 5.39
N LEU A 596 -5.35 -46.71 4.32
CA LEU A 596 -4.16 -46.85 3.49
C LEU A 596 -2.88 -46.56 4.29
N ASN A 597 -2.89 -45.53 5.13
CA ASN A 597 -1.75 -45.19 5.97
C ASN A 597 -1.46 -46.28 7.04
N ALA A 598 -2.50 -46.93 7.56
CA ALA A 598 -2.34 -48.07 8.49
C ALA A 598 -1.89 -49.37 7.80
N PHE A 599 -2.12 -49.50 6.48
CA PHE A 599 -1.70 -50.65 5.68
C PHE A 599 -0.23 -50.58 5.25
N ILE A 600 0.32 -49.37 5.14
CA ILE A 600 1.68 -49.10 4.67
C ILE A 600 2.71 -49.30 5.78
N ASP A 601 3.83 -49.93 5.43
CA ASP A 601 4.98 -50.10 6.30
C ASP A 601 6.13 -49.15 5.88
N GLU A 602 6.28 -48.02 6.59
CA GLU A 602 7.31 -47.00 6.31
C GLU A 602 8.74 -47.56 6.39
N ASP A 603 8.98 -48.57 7.25
CA ASP A 603 10.28 -49.21 7.43
C ASP A 603 10.68 -50.05 6.21
N ARG A 604 9.69 -50.49 5.41
CA ARG A 604 9.90 -51.20 4.13
C ARG A 604 10.03 -50.26 2.93
N GLY A 605 9.96 -48.95 3.14
CA GLY A 605 10.04 -47.94 2.07
C GLY A 605 8.76 -47.79 1.26
N GLU A 606 7.62 -48.15 1.84
CA GLU A 606 6.31 -48.05 1.21
C GLU A 606 5.70 -46.66 1.38
N LEU A 607 4.86 -46.24 0.44
CA LEU A 607 4.31 -44.89 0.39
C LEU A 607 2.86 -44.92 -0.11
N ALA A 608 2.01 -44.03 0.40
CA ALA A 608 0.72 -43.69 -0.19
C ALA A 608 0.70 -42.22 -0.57
N CYS A 609 0.00 -41.91 -1.63
CA CYS A 609 -0.38 -40.54 -1.94
C CYS A 609 -1.81 -40.46 -2.43
N ARG A 610 -2.40 -39.29 -2.25
CA ARG A 610 -3.64 -38.93 -2.95
C ARG A 610 -3.25 -38.07 -4.14
N MET A 611 -3.60 -38.52 -5.34
CA MET A 611 -3.23 -37.80 -6.55
C MET A 611 -4.19 -36.65 -6.79
N THR A 612 -5.46 -36.96 -7.06
CA THR A 612 -6.56 -36.01 -7.23
C THR A 612 -7.90 -36.70 -6.98
N ALA A 613 -8.94 -35.96 -6.55
CA ALA A 613 -10.30 -36.47 -6.36
C ALA A 613 -10.36 -37.80 -5.58
N ASP A 614 -10.81 -38.88 -6.21
CA ASP A 614 -11.00 -40.25 -5.71
C ASP A 614 -9.83 -41.19 -6.02
N HIS A 615 -8.72 -40.67 -6.53
CA HIS A 615 -7.54 -41.45 -6.93
C HIS A 615 -6.44 -41.45 -5.87
N PHE A 616 -5.98 -42.67 -5.53
CA PHE A 616 -4.87 -42.93 -4.62
C PHE A 616 -3.80 -43.76 -5.32
N VAL A 617 -2.54 -43.52 -4.98
CA VAL A 617 -1.41 -44.29 -5.50
C VAL A 617 -0.59 -44.82 -4.35
N LEU A 618 -0.24 -46.10 -4.41
CA LEU A 618 0.61 -46.76 -3.42
C LEU A 618 1.88 -47.30 -4.07
N LEU A 619 2.99 -47.18 -3.37
CA LEU A 619 4.25 -47.87 -3.66
C LEU A 619 4.42 -48.96 -2.61
N LEU A 620 4.38 -50.22 -3.03
CA LEU A 620 4.51 -51.39 -2.17
C LEU A 620 5.84 -52.10 -2.44
N SER A 621 6.52 -52.54 -1.39
CA SER A 621 7.72 -53.37 -1.51
C SER A 621 7.30 -54.83 -1.80
N VAL A 622 7.94 -55.44 -2.80
CA VAL A 622 7.64 -56.80 -3.29
C VAL A 622 8.88 -57.66 -3.15
N LYS A 623 8.73 -58.80 -2.46
CA LYS A 623 9.75 -59.86 -2.42
C LYS A 623 9.52 -60.90 -3.52
N ASP A 624 8.27 -61.35 -3.69
CA ASP A 624 7.83 -62.34 -4.70
C ASP A 624 6.40 -62.00 -5.20
N HIS A 625 6.01 -62.50 -6.39
CA HIS A 625 4.67 -62.26 -6.97
C HIS A 625 3.51 -62.75 -6.08
N GLU A 626 3.64 -63.91 -5.42
CA GLU A 626 2.63 -64.44 -4.50
C GLU A 626 2.42 -63.53 -3.26
N ASN A 627 3.48 -62.84 -2.81
CA ASN A 627 3.38 -61.90 -1.70
C ASN A 627 2.56 -60.65 -2.08
N LEU A 628 2.56 -60.27 -3.35
CA LEU A 628 1.81 -59.11 -3.84
C LEU A 628 0.30 -59.43 -3.88
N ASP A 629 -0.10 -60.59 -4.39
CA ASP A 629 -1.51 -61.00 -4.46
C ASP A 629 -2.15 -61.14 -3.07
N GLU A 630 -1.43 -61.70 -2.09
CA GLU A 630 -1.88 -61.77 -0.69
C GLU A 630 -2.10 -60.37 -0.10
N ARG A 631 -1.19 -59.43 -0.38
CA ARG A 631 -1.28 -58.05 0.12
C ARG A 631 -2.40 -57.25 -0.53
N ILE A 632 -2.63 -57.44 -1.82
CA ILE A 632 -3.76 -56.81 -2.53
C ILE A 632 -5.09 -57.39 -2.02
N SER A 633 -5.14 -58.70 -1.76
CA SER A 633 -6.33 -59.34 -1.18
C SER A 633 -6.61 -58.84 0.24
N ALA A 634 -5.56 -58.61 1.04
CA ALA A 634 -5.68 -57.98 2.36
C ALA A 634 -6.17 -56.52 2.27
N LEU A 635 -5.67 -55.76 1.28
CA LEU A 635 -6.13 -54.41 1.00
C LEU A 635 -7.61 -54.41 0.59
N ASP A 636 -8.03 -55.31 -0.30
CA ASP A 636 -9.42 -55.45 -0.73
C ASP A 636 -10.34 -55.83 0.45
N GLY A 637 -9.91 -56.73 1.32
CA GLY A 637 -10.62 -57.07 2.56
C GLY A 637 -10.78 -55.88 3.53
N GLN A 638 -9.76 -55.03 3.65
CA GLN A 638 -9.85 -53.81 4.46
C GLN A 638 -10.79 -52.77 3.82
N LEU A 639 -10.77 -52.65 2.49
CA LEU A 639 -11.63 -51.74 1.74
C LEU A 639 -13.10 -52.20 1.69
N SER A 640 -13.34 -53.51 1.75
CA SER A 640 -14.68 -54.10 1.86
C SER A 640 -15.41 -53.71 3.15
N SER A 641 -14.66 -53.33 4.20
CA SER A 641 -15.23 -52.89 5.49
C SER A 641 -15.93 -51.53 5.44
N PHE A 642 -15.74 -50.75 4.36
CA PHE A 642 -16.36 -49.43 4.19
C PHE A 642 -17.88 -49.49 3.93
N ASN A 643 -18.41 -50.65 3.54
CA ASN A 643 -19.85 -50.87 3.36
C ASN A 643 -20.66 -50.75 4.67
N ASN A 644 -20.00 -50.69 5.84
CA ASN A 644 -20.65 -50.55 7.16
C ASN A 644 -20.63 -49.10 7.71
N ILE A 645 -20.17 -48.11 6.95
CA ILE A 645 -20.01 -46.71 7.42
C ILE A 645 -21.34 -45.90 7.40
N GLY A 646 -22.48 -46.56 7.21
CA GLY A 646 -23.80 -45.92 7.26
C GLY A 646 -24.17 -45.12 6.00
N LEU A 647 -23.41 -45.30 4.91
CA LEU A 647 -23.82 -44.95 3.56
C LEU A 647 -24.57 -46.17 3.01
N ASN A 648 -25.88 -46.06 2.72
CA ASN A 648 -26.70 -47.14 2.15
C ASN A 648 -26.33 -47.44 0.68
N SER A 649 -25.04 -47.39 0.34
CA SER A 649 -24.48 -47.52 -1.00
C SER A 649 -23.28 -48.45 -0.93
N HIS A 650 -23.26 -49.48 -1.79
CA HIS A 650 -22.12 -50.37 -1.91
C HIS A 650 -20.93 -49.61 -2.51
N ILE A 651 -19.86 -49.43 -1.74
CA ILE A 651 -18.63 -48.78 -2.21
C ILE A 651 -17.78 -49.87 -2.86
N SER A 652 -17.37 -49.64 -4.11
CA SER A 652 -16.46 -50.55 -4.81
C SER A 652 -15.20 -49.80 -5.24
N PHE A 653 -14.09 -50.53 -5.28
CA PHE A 653 -12.78 -50.00 -5.63
C PHE A 653 -12.28 -50.70 -6.89
N SER A 654 -11.52 -49.98 -7.70
CA SER A 654 -10.79 -50.53 -8.84
C SER A 654 -9.30 -50.30 -8.67
N CYS A 655 -8.51 -51.34 -8.88
CA CYS A 655 -7.08 -51.35 -8.61
C CYS A 655 -6.29 -51.76 -9.86
N GLY A 656 -5.36 -50.92 -10.30
CA GLY A 656 -4.42 -51.21 -11.39
C GLY A 656 -3.01 -51.35 -10.86
N ILE A 657 -2.26 -52.34 -11.34
CA ILE A 657 -0.99 -52.72 -10.73
C ILE A 657 0.11 -52.79 -11.78
N TYR A 658 1.22 -52.09 -11.52
CA TYR A 658 2.41 -52.12 -12.34
C TYR A 658 3.63 -52.55 -11.52
N LEU A 659 4.37 -53.53 -12.01
CA LEU A 659 5.63 -53.95 -11.41
C LEU A 659 6.76 -53.08 -11.99
N ILE A 660 7.42 -52.33 -11.12
CA ILE A 660 8.46 -51.39 -11.52
C ILE A 660 9.69 -52.18 -11.99
N LYS A 661 10.12 -51.95 -13.23
CA LYS A 661 11.34 -52.53 -13.79
C LYS A 661 12.53 -51.61 -13.49
N SER A 662 13.74 -52.18 -13.42
CA SER A 662 14.96 -51.40 -13.16
C SER A 662 15.18 -50.35 -14.25
N GLY A 663 15.23 -49.07 -13.86
CA GLY A 663 15.42 -47.93 -14.78
C GLY A 663 14.12 -47.23 -15.21
N ASP A 664 12.95 -47.67 -14.76
CA ASP A 664 11.69 -46.99 -15.04
C ASP A 664 11.58 -45.62 -14.35
N ASN A 665 10.99 -44.66 -15.05
CA ASN A 665 10.58 -43.38 -14.47
C ASN A 665 9.28 -43.56 -13.68
N ILE A 666 9.23 -43.06 -12.44
CA ILE A 666 8.05 -43.20 -11.56
C ILE A 666 6.77 -42.64 -12.19
N ASN A 667 6.83 -41.51 -12.91
CA ASN A 667 5.66 -40.93 -13.57
C ASN A 667 5.12 -41.85 -14.68
N THR A 668 6.02 -42.52 -15.40
CA THR A 668 5.65 -43.49 -16.43
C THR A 668 5.02 -44.73 -15.77
N ALA A 669 5.58 -45.21 -14.67
CA ALA A 669 5.04 -46.32 -13.88
C ALA A 669 3.63 -46.02 -13.31
N VAL A 670 3.41 -44.79 -12.80
CA VAL A 670 2.09 -44.32 -12.35
C VAL A 670 1.07 -44.36 -13.49
N ASN A 671 1.45 -43.89 -14.67
CA ASN A 671 0.58 -43.94 -15.84
C ASN A 671 0.25 -45.37 -16.28
N TYR A 672 1.21 -46.30 -16.21
CA TYR A 672 0.97 -47.70 -16.54
C TYR A 672 0.02 -48.39 -15.54
N ALA A 673 0.19 -48.14 -14.24
CA ALA A 673 -0.74 -48.62 -13.23
C ALA A 673 -2.16 -48.02 -13.43
N HIS A 674 -2.25 -46.73 -13.78
CA HIS A 674 -3.52 -46.09 -14.11
C HIS A 674 -4.17 -46.72 -15.34
N TYR A 675 -3.41 -46.99 -16.42
CA TYR A 675 -3.96 -47.67 -17.59
C TYR A 675 -4.49 -49.05 -17.24
N ALA A 676 -3.77 -49.82 -16.41
CA ALA A 676 -4.25 -51.11 -15.92
C ALA A 676 -5.57 -50.98 -15.16
N GLN A 677 -5.72 -49.96 -14.30
CA GLN A 677 -6.95 -49.70 -13.57
C GLN A 677 -8.12 -49.39 -14.51
N VAL A 678 -7.93 -48.51 -15.50
CA VAL A 678 -8.99 -48.15 -16.47
C VAL A 678 -9.36 -49.32 -17.40
N SER A 679 -8.43 -50.25 -17.62
CA SER A 679 -8.68 -51.43 -18.47
C SER A 679 -9.61 -52.48 -17.86
N GLN A 680 -9.88 -52.37 -16.56
CA GLN A 680 -10.77 -53.23 -15.83
C GLN A 680 -12.20 -53.10 -16.40
N ARG A 681 -12.71 -54.18 -17.01
CA ARG A 681 -14.07 -54.21 -17.56
C ARG A 681 -15.08 -54.16 -16.41
N ARG A 682 -16.17 -53.38 -16.59
CA ARG A 682 -17.27 -53.23 -15.61
C ARG A 682 -17.90 -54.57 -15.15
N ALA A 683 -17.73 -55.65 -15.92
CA ALA A 683 -18.29 -56.97 -15.65
C ALA A 683 -17.29 -57.99 -15.09
N SER A 684 -16.02 -57.63 -14.86
CA SER A 684 -15.04 -58.57 -14.30
C SER A 684 -15.18 -58.67 -12.79
N TYR A 685 -15.30 -59.90 -12.28
CA TYR A 685 -15.31 -60.25 -10.85
C TYR A 685 -14.00 -59.94 -10.11
N ASN A 686 -12.93 -59.58 -10.81
CA ASN A 686 -11.63 -59.30 -10.20
C ASN A 686 -11.55 -57.84 -9.76
N THR A 687 -11.18 -57.59 -8.49
CA THR A 687 -11.02 -56.24 -7.90
C THR A 687 -9.77 -55.51 -8.42
N TYR A 688 -8.81 -56.22 -9.01
CA TYR A 688 -7.56 -55.65 -9.51
C TYR A 688 -7.16 -56.18 -10.90
N THR A 689 -6.30 -55.44 -11.61
CA THR A 689 -5.75 -55.81 -12.93
C THR A 689 -4.27 -55.46 -13.03
N PHE A 690 -3.47 -56.40 -13.52
CA PHE A 690 -2.05 -56.17 -13.82
C PHE A 690 -1.87 -55.50 -15.18
N PHE A 691 -0.88 -54.62 -15.26
CA PHE A 691 -0.48 -53.99 -16.50
C PHE A 691 0.17 -55.01 -17.47
N ASP A 692 -0.32 -55.03 -18.71
CA ASP A 692 0.22 -55.79 -19.84
C ASP A 692 0.61 -54.82 -20.97
N ASP A 693 1.74 -55.06 -21.64
CA ASP A 693 2.25 -54.23 -22.74
C ASP A 693 1.24 -54.13 -23.90
N LYS A 694 0.41 -55.17 -24.11
CA LYS A 694 -0.68 -55.17 -25.10
C LYS A 694 -1.75 -54.10 -24.85
N LEU A 695 -1.86 -53.61 -23.61
CA LEU A 695 -2.83 -52.60 -23.24
C LEU A 695 -2.45 -51.21 -23.77
N ILE A 696 -1.15 -50.87 -23.79
CA ILE A 696 -0.67 -49.60 -24.36
C ILE A 696 -0.97 -49.54 -25.85
N GLU A 697 -0.75 -50.64 -26.56
CA GLU A 697 -0.99 -50.72 -28.00
C GLU A 697 -2.46 -50.46 -28.32
N ARG A 698 -3.38 -51.08 -27.56
CA ARG A 698 -4.82 -50.82 -27.69
C ARG A 698 -5.19 -49.37 -27.39
N ILE A 699 -4.62 -48.76 -26.35
CA ILE A 699 -4.86 -47.33 -26.03
C ILE A 699 -4.35 -46.41 -27.15
N ARG A 700 -3.21 -46.74 -27.77
CA ARG A 700 -2.67 -45.99 -28.90
C ARG A 700 -3.57 -46.10 -30.13
N ILE A 701 -4.05 -47.31 -30.46
CA ILE A 701 -4.97 -47.55 -31.58
C ILE A 701 -6.27 -46.78 -31.37
N ASN A 702 -6.88 -46.87 -30.18
CA ASN A 702 -8.12 -46.15 -29.88
C ASN A 702 -7.95 -44.63 -30.00
N ARG A 703 -6.85 -44.06 -29.47
CA ARG A 703 -6.58 -42.62 -29.62
C ARG A 703 -6.39 -42.21 -31.07
N ALA A 704 -5.72 -43.03 -31.89
CA ALA A 704 -5.57 -42.75 -33.31
C ALA A 704 -6.95 -42.70 -34.02
N ILE A 705 -7.83 -43.66 -33.72
CA ILE A 705 -9.20 -43.68 -34.24
C ILE A 705 -9.99 -42.44 -33.79
N GLU A 706 -9.93 -42.06 -32.51
CA GLU A 706 -10.59 -40.86 -31.99
C GLU A 706 -10.10 -39.56 -32.62
N CYS A 707 -8.79 -39.46 -32.91
CA CYS A 707 -8.23 -38.29 -33.59
C CYS A 707 -8.71 -38.19 -35.05
N GLU A 708 -8.86 -39.32 -35.74
CA GLU A 708 -9.21 -39.38 -37.16
C GLU A 708 -10.73 -39.34 -37.42
N MET A 709 -11.58 -39.66 -36.42
CA MET A 709 -13.02 -39.91 -36.62
C MET A 709 -13.80 -38.77 -37.29
N ASN A 710 -13.56 -37.52 -36.88
CA ASN A 710 -14.29 -36.36 -37.40
C ASN A 710 -13.89 -36.07 -38.85
N ASP A 711 -12.59 -36.12 -39.14
CA ASP A 711 -12.05 -35.90 -40.48
C ASP A 711 -12.50 -37.02 -41.42
N ALA A 712 -12.53 -38.27 -40.94
CA ALA A 712 -13.01 -39.44 -41.67
C ALA A 712 -14.49 -39.30 -42.06
N LEU A 713 -15.34 -38.82 -41.14
CA LEU A 713 -16.75 -38.58 -41.44
C LEU A 713 -16.95 -37.42 -42.42
N ALA A 714 -16.24 -36.30 -42.24
CA ALA A 714 -16.32 -35.16 -43.13
C ALA A 714 -15.81 -35.46 -44.56
N SER A 715 -14.88 -36.40 -44.70
CA SER A 715 -14.33 -36.84 -45.98
C SER A 715 -15.07 -38.03 -46.61
N GLY A 716 -16.18 -38.48 -46.02
CA GLY A 716 -17.01 -39.57 -46.57
C GLY A 716 -16.30 -40.93 -46.60
N GLN A 717 -15.42 -41.20 -45.62
CA GLN A 717 -14.70 -42.48 -45.52
C GLN A 717 -15.56 -43.61 -44.93
N PHE A 718 -16.64 -43.26 -44.23
CA PHE A 718 -17.63 -44.21 -43.78
C PHE A 718 -18.65 -44.41 -44.89
N VAL A 719 -18.82 -45.65 -45.34
CA VAL A 719 -19.70 -45.98 -46.45
C VAL A 719 -20.59 -47.18 -46.10
N PRO A 720 -21.84 -47.22 -46.59
CA PRO A 720 -22.73 -48.37 -46.40
C PRO A 720 -22.36 -49.50 -47.37
N TYR A 721 -22.11 -50.68 -46.82
CA TYR A 721 -22.11 -51.94 -47.56
C TYR A 721 -23.46 -52.62 -47.39
N PHE A 722 -23.92 -53.33 -48.41
CA PHE A 722 -25.25 -53.93 -48.43
C PHE A 722 -25.15 -55.44 -48.40
N GLN A 723 -25.86 -56.07 -47.47
CA GLN A 723 -26.03 -57.52 -47.42
C GLN A 723 -27.47 -57.90 -47.80
N PRO A 724 -27.68 -58.84 -48.75
CA PRO A 724 -29.03 -59.21 -49.18
C PRO A 724 -29.79 -60.01 -48.11
N LYS A 725 -31.06 -59.66 -47.90
CA LYS A 725 -32.05 -60.43 -47.14
C LYS A 725 -32.91 -61.22 -48.12
N VAL A 726 -33.07 -62.52 -47.89
CA VAL A 726 -33.83 -63.41 -48.78
C VAL A 726 -35.03 -64.05 -48.08
N SER A 727 -36.10 -64.29 -48.84
CA SER A 727 -37.21 -65.12 -48.37
C SER A 727 -36.82 -66.59 -48.41
N VAL A 728 -36.96 -67.29 -47.28
CA VAL A 728 -36.62 -68.72 -47.18
C VAL A 728 -37.55 -69.57 -48.07
N ALA A 729 -38.81 -69.15 -48.24
CA ALA A 729 -39.79 -69.86 -49.05
C ALA A 729 -39.46 -69.82 -50.56
N THR A 730 -39.10 -68.64 -51.07
CA THR A 730 -38.94 -68.38 -52.51
C THR A 730 -37.49 -68.31 -52.98
N GLY A 731 -36.53 -68.11 -52.08
CA GLY A 731 -35.13 -67.85 -52.39
C GLY A 731 -34.87 -66.49 -53.05
N GLN A 732 -35.89 -65.63 -53.17
CA GLN A 732 -35.77 -64.31 -53.78
C GLN A 732 -35.37 -63.24 -52.75
N ILE A 733 -34.71 -62.20 -53.23
CA ILE A 733 -34.36 -61.03 -52.42
C ILE A 733 -35.62 -60.26 -51.99
N VAL A 734 -35.70 -59.94 -50.71
CA VAL A 734 -36.82 -59.20 -50.10
C VAL A 734 -36.39 -57.89 -49.48
N GLY A 735 -35.10 -57.70 -49.21
CA GLY A 735 -34.53 -56.53 -48.54
C GLY A 735 -33.01 -56.54 -48.56
N ALA A 736 -32.40 -55.54 -47.94
CA ALA A 736 -30.98 -55.50 -47.67
C ALA A 736 -30.71 -54.90 -46.29
N GLU A 737 -29.57 -55.25 -45.68
CA GLU A 737 -29.07 -54.57 -44.50
C GLU A 737 -27.90 -53.65 -44.87
N ALA A 738 -27.93 -52.40 -44.40
CA ALA A 738 -26.85 -51.44 -44.52
C ALA A 738 -25.89 -51.59 -43.34
N LEU A 739 -24.67 -52.02 -43.67
CA LEU A 739 -23.60 -52.26 -42.73
C LEU A 739 -22.49 -51.24 -42.96
N THR A 740 -22.21 -50.43 -41.93
CA THR A 740 -21.18 -49.41 -41.99
C THR A 740 -19.79 -50.03 -42.18
N ARG A 741 -19.00 -49.47 -43.11
CA ARG A 741 -17.60 -49.83 -43.33
C ARG A 741 -16.76 -48.57 -43.37
N TRP A 742 -15.60 -48.61 -42.72
CA TRP A 742 -14.65 -47.50 -42.77
C TRP A 742 -13.54 -47.82 -43.76
N ILE A 743 -13.54 -47.09 -44.89
CA ILE A 743 -12.50 -47.18 -45.91
C ILE A 743 -11.46 -46.09 -45.64
N HIS A 744 -10.39 -46.45 -44.95
CA HIS A 744 -9.31 -45.53 -44.65
C HIS A 744 -8.33 -45.44 -45.85
N PRO A 745 -7.88 -44.24 -46.25
CA PRO A 745 -7.03 -44.05 -47.43
C PRO A 745 -5.69 -44.80 -47.36
N GLU A 746 -5.05 -44.87 -46.19
CA GLU A 746 -3.78 -45.59 -45.99
C GLU A 746 -3.94 -47.02 -45.45
N LYS A 747 -4.84 -47.24 -44.49
CA LYS A 747 -5.00 -48.51 -43.74
C LYS A 747 -5.94 -49.52 -44.44
N GLY A 748 -6.66 -49.10 -45.49
CA GLY A 748 -7.65 -49.93 -46.16
C GLY A 748 -8.94 -50.07 -45.34
N LEU A 749 -9.58 -51.23 -45.41
CA LEU A 749 -10.85 -51.49 -44.72
C LEU A 749 -10.62 -51.72 -43.22
N ILE A 750 -11.12 -50.83 -42.37
CA ILE A 750 -11.10 -50.99 -40.92
C ILE A 750 -12.40 -51.69 -40.49
N PRO A 751 -12.33 -52.81 -39.73
CA PRO A 751 -13.50 -53.57 -39.33
C PRO A 751 -14.35 -52.80 -38.28
N PRO A 752 -15.70 -52.93 -38.33
CA PRO A 752 -16.60 -52.30 -37.36
C PRO A 752 -16.27 -52.55 -35.89
N ASP A 753 -15.83 -53.77 -35.55
CA ASP A 753 -15.51 -54.19 -34.18
C ASP A 753 -14.39 -53.35 -33.53
N GLU A 754 -13.54 -52.69 -34.33
CA GLU A 754 -12.47 -51.84 -33.83
C GLU A 754 -12.94 -50.43 -33.45
N PHE A 755 -13.93 -49.88 -34.17
CA PHE A 755 -14.34 -48.48 -34.00
C PHE A 755 -15.73 -48.29 -33.41
N ILE A 756 -16.71 -49.17 -33.66
CA ILE A 756 -18.08 -49.01 -33.14
C ILE A 756 -18.09 -48.96 -31.60
N PRO A 757 -17.44 -49.88 -30.86
CA PRO A 757 -17.45 -49.83 -29.39
C PRO A 757 -16.80 -48.57 -28.82
N LEU A 758 -15.91 -47.92 -29.58
CA LEU A 758 -15.26 -46.68 -29.21
C LEU A 758 -16.19 -45.48 -29.46
N PHE A 759 -16.87 -45.49 -30.59
CA PHE A 759 -17.83 -44.46 -30.98
C PHE A 759 -19.10 -44.47 -30.12
N GLU A 760 -19.48 -45.63 -29.60
CA GLU A 760 -20.53 -45.73 -28.59
C GLU A 760 -20.11 -45.10 -27.26
N LYS A 761 -18.85 -45.27 -26.84
CA LYS A 761 -18.35 -44.69 -25.57
C LYS A 761 -18.25 -43.16 -25.61
N ASN A 762 -17.89 -42.60 -26.76
CA ASN A 762 -17.73 -41.14 -26.92
C ASN A 762 -18.96 -40.45 -27.55
N ASN A 763 -20.05 -41.20 -27.78
CA ASN A 763 -21.29 -40.77 -28.44
C ASN A 763 -21.16 -40.34 -29.92
N PHE A 764 -20.00 -40.54 -30.56
CA PHE A 764 -19.82 -40.25 -31.98
C PHE A 764 -20.67 -41.15 -32.88
N ILE A 765 -21.06 -42.33 -32.37
CA ILE A 765 -21.93 -43.28 -33.09
C ILE A 765 -23.24 -42.61 -33.53
N ILE A 766 -23.76 -41.66 -32.75
CA ILE A 766 -25.00 -40.94 -33.05
C ILE A 766 -24.89 -40.18 -34.37
N GLN A 767 -23.75 -39.55 -34.60
CA GLN A 767 -23.50 -38.76 -35.81
C GLN A 767 -23.25 -39.69 -37.01
N LEU A 768 -22.54 -40.80 -36.78
CA LEU A 768 -22.25 -41.79 -37.81
C LEU A 768 -23.53 -42.47 -38.32
N ASP A 769 -24.37 -43.00 -37.43
CA ASP A 769 -25.60 -43.71 -37.79
C ASP A 769 -26.56 -42.80 -38.57
N LEU A 770 -26.72 -41.53 -38.16
CA LEU A 770 -27.53 -40.55 -38.91
C LEU A 770 -26.97 -40.24 -40.29
N THR A 771 -25.64 -40.16 -40.42
CA THR A 771 -24.99 -39.90 -41.71
C THR A 771 -25.19 -41.08 -42.66
N ILE A 772 -24.97 -42.31 -42.17
CA ILE A 772 -25.19 -43.54 -42.95
C ILE A 772 -26.67 -43.68 -43.32
N PHE A 773 -27.59 -43.37 -42.41
CA PHE A 773 -29.03 -43.36 -42.70
C PHE A 773 -29.40 -42.35 -43.80
N GLU A 774 -28.80 -41.15 -43.77
CA GLU A 774 -28.98 -40.14 -44.82
C GLU A 774 -28.41 -40.63 -46.17
N GLU A 775 -27.24 -41.27 -46.18
CA GLU A 775 -26.65 -41.86 -47.39
C GLU A 775 -27.52 -42.98 -47.99
N VAL A 776 -28.08 -43.86 -47.15
CA VAL A 776 -29.03 -44.88 -47.59
C VAL A 776 -30.27 -44.24 -48.22
N CYS A 777 -30.83 -43.18 -47.61
CA CYS A 777 -31.96 -42.44 -48.18
C CYS A 777 -31.62 -41.84 -49.55
N ILE A 778 -30.42 -41.28 -49.72
CA ILE A 778 -29.95 -40.74 -51.01
C ILE A 778 -29.85 -41.85 -52.06
N LEU A 779 -29.29 -43.00 -51.70
CA LEU A 779 -29.16 -44.15 -52.60
C LEU A 779 -30.51 -44.73 -53.01
N LEU A 780 -31.46 -44.85 -52.08
CA LEU A 780 -32.83 -45.29 -52.37
C LEU A 780 -33.53 -44.30 -53.32
N ARG A 781 -33.38 -42.98 -53.10
CA ARG A 781 -33.96 -41.95 -53.98
C ARG A 781 -33.42 -42.08 -55.39
N LYS A 782 -32.10 -42.26 -55.53
CA LYS A 782 -31.43 -42.47 -56.82
C LYS A 782 -32.01 -43.70 -57.55
N LEU A 783 -32.20 -44.82 -56.87
CA LEU A 783 -32.79 -46.02 -57.47
C LEU A 783 -34.24 -45.78 -57.93
N MET A 784 -35.04 -45.05 -57.14
CA MET A 784 -36.40 -44.69 -57.52
C MET A 784 -36.44 -43.75 -58.73
N ASP A 785 -35.52 -42.80 -58.83
CA ASP A 785 -35.39 -41.88 -59.97
C ASP A 785 -34.94 -42.60 -61.25
N GLU A 786 -34.11 -43.64 -61.11
CA GLU A 786 -33.68 -44.52 -62.20
C GLU A 786 -34.77 -45.54 -62.62
N GLY A 787 -35.93 -45.58 -61.95
CA GLY A 787 -37.02 -46.51 -62.24
C GLY A 787 -36.71 -47.97 -61.90
N LYS A 788 -35.66 -48.22 -61.11
CA LYS A 788 -35.26 -49.57 -60.68
C LYS A 788 -36.15 -50.06 -59.53
N LYS A 789 -36.25 -51.38 -59.39
CA LYS A 789 -36.94 -52.00 -58.26
C LYS A 789 -36.19 -51.68 -56.96
N VAL A 790 -36.90 -51.10 -56.00
CA VAL A 790 -36.35 -50.72 -54.68
C VAL A 790 -36.81 -51.73 -53.64
N TYR A 791 -35.88 -52.21 -52.83
CA TYR A 791 -36.14 -53.12 -51.72
C TYR A 791 -35.99 -52.37 -50.39
N PRO A 792 -36.73 -52.77 -49.34
CA PRO A 792 -36.52 -52.25 -47.99
C PRO A 792 -35.07 -52.41 -47.53
N CYS A 793 -34.54 -51.38 -46.88
CA CYS A 793 -33.20 -51.37 -46.33
C CYS A 793 -33.25 -51.21 -44.81
N SER A 794 -32.56 -52.11 -44.11
CA SER A 794 -32.45 -52.07 -42.66
C SER A 794 -31.19 -51.33 -42.25
N CYS A 795 -31.29 -50.45 -41.26
CA CYS A 795 -30.22 -49.63 -40.75
C CYS A 795 -30.07 -49.82 -39.23
N ASN A 796 -28.85 -50.07 -38.79
CA ASN A 796 -28.51 -50.27 -37.39
C ASN A 796 -28.47 -48.94 -36.62
N PHE A 797 -29.06 -48.93 -35.42
CA PHE A 797 -28.99 -47.79 -34.50
C PHE A 797 -28.51 -48.23 -33.11
N SER A 798 -27.45 -47.56 -32.62
CA SER A 798 -26.94 -47.82 -31.27
C SER A 798 -27.92 -47.39 -30.16
N HIS A 799 -27.83 -48.04 -28.98
CA HIS A 799 -28.61 -47.70 -27.78
C HIS A 799 -28.61 -46.20 -27.45
N ASN A 800 -27.48 -45.52 -27.67
CA ASN A 800 -27.30 -44.11 -27.35
C ASN A 800 -28.34 -43.19 -28.03
N HIS A 801 -28.92 -43.61 -29.16
CA HIS A 801 -29.99 -42.87 -29.83
C HIS A 801 -31.29 -42.82 -29.02
N PHE A 802 -31.58 -43.86 -28.23
CA PHE A 802 -32.82 -43.97 -27.48
C PHE A 802 -32.86 -43.10 -26.21
N MET A 803 -31.72 -42.50 -25.85
CA MET A 803 -31.66 -41.42 -24.86
C MET A 803 -32.21 -40.10 -25.42
N ASP A 804 -32.25 -39.93 -26.74
CA ASP A 804 -32.75 -38.73 -27.41
C ASP A 804 -34.22 -38.89 -27.82
N ARG A 805 -35.12 -38.28 -27.05
CA ARG A 805 -36.57 -38.30 -27.32
C ARG A 805 -36.97 -37.68 -28.66
N ALA A 806 -36.09 -36.90 -29.29
CA ALA A 806 -36.34 -36.28 -30.59
C ALA A 806 -35.90 -37.16 -31.78
N LEU A 807 -35.40 -38.37 -31.56
CA LEU A 807 -34.97 -39.28 -32.64
C LEU A 807 -36.02 -39.49 -33.74
N PRO A 808 -37.31 -39.78 -33.43
CA PRO A 808 -38.33 -39.97 -34.49
C PRO A 808 -38.50 -38.75 -35.39
N GLU A 809 -38.42 -37.54 -34.81
CA GLU A 809 -38.55 -36.29 -35.56
C GLU A 809 -37.37 -36.09 -36.50
N LYS A 810 -36.15 -36.45 -36.07
CA LYS A 810 -34.94 -36.37 -36.89
C LYS A 810 -34.99 -37.32 -38.09
N LEU A 811 -35.37 -38.59 -37.86
CA LEU A 811 -35.48 -39.57 -38.93
C LEU A 811 -36.57 -39.18 -39.93
N LEU A 812 -37.72 -38.70 -39.45
CA LEU A 812 -38.80 -38.21 -40.31
C LEU A 812 -38.38 -36.99 -41.13
N ALA A 813 -37.58 -36.09 -40.56
CA ALA A 813 -37.05 -34.94 -41.29
C ALA A 813 -36.12 -35.37 -42.44
N ILE A 814 -35.26 -36.36 -42.23
CA ILE A 814 -34.37 -36.91 -43.27
C ILE A 814 -35.21 -37.58 -44.38
N THR A 815 -36.14 -38.48 -44.05
CA THR A 815 -36.94 -39.17 -45.06
C THR A 815 -37.83 -38.21 -45.85
N THR A 816 -38.39 -37.19 -45.20
CA THR A 816 -39.18 -36.13 -45.85
C THR A 816 -38.33 -35.31 -46.81
N ARG A 817 -37.09 -34.95 -46.43
CA ARG A 817 -36.16 -34.19 -47.26
C ARG A 817 -35.84 -34.90 -48.58
N TYR A 818 -35.66 -36.22 -48.54
CA TYR A 818 -35.34 -37.04 -49.72
C TYR A 818 -36.57 -37.71 -50.38
N ARG A 819 -37.77 -37.48 -49.85
CA ARG A 819 -39.04 -38.05 -50.34
C ARG A 819 -39.01 -39.58 -50.42
N ILE A 820 -38.50 -40.20 -49.36
CA ILE A 820 -38.46 -41.66 -49.24
C ILE A 820 -39.68 -42.14 -48.45
N PRO A 821 -40.46 -43.11 -48.98
CA PRO A 821 -41.49 -43.80 -48.22
C PRO A 821 -40.90 -44.49 -46.99
N THR A 822 -41.45 -44.21 -45.79
CA THR A 822 -40.92 -44.73 -44.52
C THR A 822 -40.98 -46.25 -44.42
N ASN A 823 -41.89 -46.90 -45.14
CA ASN A 823 -42.03 -48.36 -45.20
C ASN A 823 -40.88 -49.08 -45.94
N LEU A 824 -39.98 -48.34 -46.61
CA LEU A 824 -38.77 -48.88 -47.22
C LEU A 824 -37.56 -48.84 -46.27
N LEU A 825 -37.72 -48.30 -45.06
CA LEU A 825 -36.65 -48.17 -44.08
C LEU A 825 -37.03 -48.93 -42.82
N ASP A 826 -36.13 -49.81 -42.42
CA ASP A 826 -36.27 -50.68 -41.27
C ASP A 826 -35.20 -50.33 -40.23
N ILE A 827 -35.62 -50.12 -39.00
CA ILE A 827 -34.78 -49.62 -37.91
C ILE A 827 -34.39 -50.79 -37.04
N GLU A 828 -33.11 -51.15 -37.07
CA GLU A 828 -32.56 -52.26 -36.29
C GLU A 828 -32.04 -51.78 -34.93
N ILE A 829 -32.51 -52.44 -33.86
CA ILE A 829 -32.14 -52.17 -32.47
C ILE A 829 -31.65 -53.45 -31.82
N THR A 830 -30.57 -53.41 -31.04
CA THR A 830 -30.07 -54.62 -30.38
C THR A 830 -30.84 -54.94 -29.08
N GLU A 831 -30.95 -56.22 -28.72
CA GLU A 831 -31.60 -56.65 -27.46
C GLU A 831 -31.00 -55.96 -26.23
N THR A 832 -29.68 -55.83 -26.19
CA THR A 832 -28.96 -55.17 -25.08
C THR A 832 -29.37 -53.70 -24.94
N SER A 833 -29.65 -53.01 -26.07
CA SER A 833 -30.12 -51.62 -26.08
C SER A 833 -31.48 -51.47 -25.40
N VAL A 834 -32.30 -52.51 -25.39
CA VAL A 834 -33.63 -52.45 -24.80
C VAL A 834 -33.59 -52.54 -23.27
N ILE A 835 -32.67 -53.35 -22.73
CA ILE A 835 -32.57 -53.64 -21.29
C ILE A 835 -32.11 -52.41 -20.48
N TYR A 836 -31.32 -51.51 -21.09
CA TYR A 836 -30.79 -50.34 -20.41
C TYR A 836 -31.85 -49.29 -20.04
N ASP A 837 -32.85 -49.04 -20.90
CA ASP A 837 -33.95 -48.09 -20.65
C ASP A 837 -35.21 -48.48 -21.42
N ILE A 838 -35.97 -49.41 -20.85
CA ILE A 838 -37.14 -50.02 -21.50
C ILE A 838 -38.25 -49.00 -21.79
N ASP A 839 -38.48 -48.04 -20.87
CA ASP A 839 -39.57 -47.06 -20.99
C ASP A 839 -39.31 -46.06 -22.13
N ALA A 840 -38.07 -45.60 -22.28
CA ALA A 840 -37.69 -44.70 -23.37
C ALA A 840 -37.76 -45.39 -24.74
N VAL A 841 -37.28 -46.65 -24.83
CA VAL A 841 -37.32 -47.44 -26.06
C VAL A 841 -38.77 -47.72 -26.49
N ILE A 842 -39.67 -48.05 -25.55
CA ILE A 842 -41.10 -48.28 -25.84
C ILE A 842 -41.78 -47.04 -26.44
N ASP A 843 -41.51 -45.84 -25.90
CA ASP A 843 -42.11 -44.60 -26.43
C ASP A 843 -41.57 -44.25 -27.83
N ILE A 844 -40.26 -44.40 -28.05
CA ILE A 844 -39.61 -44.08 -29.33
C ILE A 844 -40.02 -45.07 -30.42
N THR A 845 -39.99 -46.37 -30.15
CA THR A 845 -40.38 -47.42 -31.12
C THR A 845 -41.83 -47.26 -31.54
N ARG A 846 -42.75 -46.96 -30.61
CA ARG A 846 -44.14 -46.68 -30.95
C ARG A 846 -44.29 -45.50 -31.91
N LYS A 847 -43.60 -44.38 -31.63
CA LYS A 847 -43.62 -43.19 -32.49
C LYS A 847 -43.05 -43.44 -33.89
N LEU A 848 -41.99 -44.24 -33.99
CA LEU A 848 -41.40 -44.63 -35.27
C LEU A 848 -42.36 -45.50 -36.09
N ARG A 849 -43.01 -46.47 -35.46
CA ARG A 849 -44.01 -47.31 -36.11
C ARG A 849 -45.25 -46.51 -36.55
N ASP A 850 -45.72 -45.58 -35.71
CA ASP A 850 -46.83 -44.66 -36.07
C ASP A 850 -46.45 -43.76 -37.28
N ALA A 851 -45.17 -43.45 -37.44
CA ALA A 851 -44.62 -42.73 -38.61
C ALA A 851 -44.42 -43.63 -39.85
N GLY A 852 -44.68 -44.94 -39.74
CA GLY A 852 -44.63 -45.91 -40.84
C GLY A 852 -43.28 -46.59 -41.06
N PHE A 853 -42.32 -46.45 -40.14
CA PHE A 853 -41.08 -47.23 -40.15
C PHE A 853 -41.34 -48.66 -39.67
N LYS A 854 -40.54 -49.61 -40.17
CA LYS A 854 -40.47 -50.96 -39.59
C LYS A 854 -39.40 -51.01 -38.50
N ILE A 855 -39.60 -51.88 -37.52
CA ILE A 855 -38.68 -52.03 -36.39
C ILE A 855 -38.26 -53.49 -36.27
N SER A 856 -36.95 -53.70 -36.26
CA SER A 856 -36.33 -55.02 -36.17
C SER A 856 -35.49 -55.13 -34.89
N LEU A 857 -35.67 -56.22 -34.15
CA LEU A 857 -34.87 -56.51 -32.95
C LEU A 857 -33.71 -57.44 -33.32
N ASP A 858 -32.49 -56.96 -33.11
CA ASP A 858 -31.24 -57.65 -33.44
C ASP A 858 -30.58 -58.33 -32.24
N ASP A 859 -29.69 -59.29 -32.54
CA ASP A 859 -28.96 -60.12 -31.57
C ASP A 859 -29.86 -60.88 -30.56
N PHE A 860 -31.08 -61.25 -30.96
CA PHE A 860 -32.03 -61.87 -30.03
C PHE A 860 -31.51 -63.23 -29.54
N GLY A 861 -31.37 -63.37 -28.21
CA GLY A 861 -31.06 -64.64 -27.56
C GLY A 861 -29.63 -64.81 -27.03
N VAL A 862 -28.76 -63.81 -27.17
CA VAL A 862 -27.38 -63.82 -26.66
C VAL A 862 -27.32 -63.42 -25.16
N GLY A 863 -28.39 -62.81 -24.63
CA GLY A 863 -28.51 -62.34 -23.23
C GLY A 863 -29.56 -63.08 -22.38
N TYR A 864 -29.98 -62.46 -21.26
CA TYR A 864 -31.11 -62.95 -20.45
C TYR A 864 -32.45 -62.60 -21.13
N SER A 865 -32.75 -63.27 -22.24
CA SER A 865 -33.93 -62.97 -23.05
C SER A 865 -35.22 -63.33 -22.31
N SER A 866 -36.05 -62.34 -22.03
CA SER A 866 -37.40 -62.54 -21.51
C SER A 866 -38.38 -62.47 -22.67
N VAL A 867 -39.12 -63.55 -22.94
CA VAL A 867 -40.23 -63.54 -23.92
C VAL A 867 -41.24 -62.41 -23.63
N ASN A 868 -41.34 -61.98 -22.37
CA ASN A 868 -42.14 -60.83 -21.94
C ASN A 868 -41.73 -59.50 -22.63
N LEU A 869 -40.46 -59.37 -23.05
CA LEU A 869 -39.95 -58.20 -23.76
C LEU A 869 -40.63 -58.02 -25.12
N LEU A 870 -40.85 -59.13 -25.83
CA LEU A 870 -41.52 -59.17 -27.14
C LEU A 870 -42.98 -58.70 -27.05
N CYS A 871 -43.62 -58.88 -25.89
CA CYS A 871 -44.99 -58.40 -25.65
C CYS A 871 -45.08 -56.90 -25.36
N GLN A 872 -43.98 -56.25 -24.96
CA GLN A 872 -43.98 -54.86 -24.50
C GLN A 872 -43.57 -53.86 -25.59
N ILE A 873 -42.83 -54.31 -26.61
CA ILE A 873 -42.23 -53.46 -27.63
C ILE A 873 -42.90 -53.73 -28.97
N ALA A 874 -43.22 -52.65 -29.68
CA ALA A 874 -43.80 -52.72 -31.01
C ALA A 874 -42.72 -53.02 -32.05
N ILE A 875 -42.38 -54.30 -32.23
CA ILE A 875 -41.45 -54.77 -33.26
C ILE A 875 -42.19 -55.53 -34.38
N ASP A 876 -41.65 -55.48 -35.59
CA ASP A 876 -42.18 -56.15 -36.78
C ASP A 876 -41.35 -57.40 -37.14
N THR A 877 -40.06 -57.41 -36.81
CA THR A 877 -39.15 -58.53 -37.13
C THR A 877 -38.17 -58.81 -35.99
N ILE A 878 -37.86 -60.08 -35.77
CA ILE A 878 -36.81 -60.55 -34.84
C ILE A 878 -35.69 -61.18 -35.65
N LYS A 879 -34.45 -60.74 -35.43
CA LYS A 879 -33.24 -61.30 -36.01
C LYS A 879 -32.58 -62.25 -35.00
N LEU A 880 -32.47 -63.52 -35.36
CA LEU A 880 -31.78 -64.54 -34.56
C LEU A 880 -30.29 -64.53 -34.88
N ASP A 881 -29.47 -64.33 -33.85
CA ASP A 881 -28.01 -64.27 -33.98
C ASP A 881 -27.42 -65.59 -34.53
N LYS A 882 -26.29 -65.48 -35.22
CA LYS A 882 -25.57 -66.62 -35.80
C LYS A 882 -25.20 -67.70 -34.78
N SER A 883 -25.04 -67.36 -33.50
CA SER A 883 -24.67 -68.32 -32.44
C SER A 883 -25.69 -69.46 -32.28
N PHE A 884 -26.93 -69.24 -32.72
CA PHE A 884 -27.96 -70.28 -32.78
C PHE A 884 -27.67 -71.35 -33.84
N LEU A 885 -26.82 -71.05 -34.83
CA LEU A 885 -26.52 -71.89 -36.00
C LEU A 885 -25.03 -72.32 -36.10
N ASP A 886 -24.13 -71.79 -35.27
CA ASP A 886 -22.66 -71.89 -35.35
C ASP A 886 -22.05 -73.31 -35.12
N GLN A 887 -22.85 -74.36 -34.95
CA GLN A 887 -22.35 -75.73 -34.77
C GLN A 887 -22.56 -76.59 -36.03
N ALA A 888 -21.50 -77.32 -36.44
CA ALA A 888 -21.43 -78.12 -37.67
C ALA A 888 -22.56 -79.19 -37.83
N SER A 889 -23.28 -79.50 -36.75
CA SER A 889 -24.51 -80.28 -36.74
C SER A 889 -25.43 -79.71 -35.67
N ILE A 890 -26.56 -79.14 -36.08
CA ILE A 890 -27.57 -78.54 -35.20
C ILE A 890 -27.97 -79.57 -34.14
N LEU A 891 -27.65 -79.31 -32.88
CA LEU A 891 -28.05 -80.19 -31.77
C LEU A 891 -29.59 -80.25 -31.69
N PRO A 892 -30.21 -81.40 -31.34
CA PRO A 892 -31.68 -81.51 -31.24
C PRO A 892 -32.33 -80.46 -30.33
N CYS A 893 -31.60 -80.03 -29.29
CA CYS A 893 -32.03 -78.97 -28.37
C CYS A 893 -32.08 -77.59 -29.06
N GLN A 894 -31.04 -77.21 -29.80
CA GLN A 894 -31.02 -75.95 -30.57
C GLN A 894 -32.07 -75.95 -31.68
N ARG A 895 -32.29 -77.10 -32.32
CA ARG A 895 -33.35 -77.26 -33.32
C ARG A 895 -34.74 -76.96 -32.74
N SER A 896 -35.03 -77.57 -31.60
CA SER A 896 -36.31 -77.38 -30.88
C SER A 896 -36.47 -75.95 -30.37
N LEU A 897 -35.37 -75.30 -29.98
CA LEU A 897 -35.36 -73.90 -29.55
C LEU A 897 -35.70 -72.94 -30.68
N ILE A 898 -35.08 -73.11 -31.86
CA ILE A 898 -35.38 -72.27 -33.04
C ILE A 898 -36.82 -72.50 -33.51
N GLU A 899 -37.27 -73.75 -33.62
CA GLU A 899 -38.67 -74.07 -33.99
C GLU A 899 -39.65 -73.41 -32.99
N GLY A 900 -39.39 -73.51 -31.68
CA GLY A 900 -40.23 -72.88 -30.66
C GLY A 900 -40.23 -71.35 -30.69
N ILE A 901 -39.08 -70.70 -30.95
CA ILE A 901 -39.02 -69.24 -31.09
C ILE A 901 -39.79 -68.79 -32.33
N VAL A 902 -39.66 -69.52 -33.44
CA VAL A 902 -40.39 -69.20 -34.68
C VAL A 902 -41.89 -69.33 -34.49
N ASP A 903 -42.36 -70.39 -33.81
CA ASP A 903 -43.78 -70.56 -33.50
C ASP A 903 -44.31 -69.42 -32.62
N ILE A 904 -43.59 -69.05 -31.55
CA ILE A 904 -43.98 -67.93 -30.66
C ILE A 904 -44.02 -66.60 -31.40
N ALA A 905 -43.03 -66.32 -32.26
CA ALA A 905 -42.98 -65.08 -33.03
C ALA A 905 -44.15 -65.01 -34.03
N ASN A 906 -44.44 -66.11 -34.73
CA ASN A 906 -45.58 -66.20 -35.64
C ASN A 906 -46.92 -65.98 -34.93
N ASP A 907 -47.10 -66.55 -33.72
CA ASP A 907 -48.30 -66.34 -32.89
C ASP A 907 -48.48 -64.87 -32.47
N LEU A 908 -47.37 -64.14 -32.29
CA LEU A 908 -47.35 -62.71 -31.99
C LEU A 908 -47.47 -61.82 -33.24
N GLY A 909 -47.47 -62.42 -34.43
CA GLY A 909 -47.49 -61.70 -35.71
C GLY A 909 -46.18 -60.99 -36.05
N ILE A 910 -45.06 -61.50 -35.55
CA ILE A 910 -43.71 -60.96 -35.74
C ILE A 910 -42.93 -61.87 -36.70
N ASP A 911 -42.34 -61.30 -37.74
CA ASP A 911 -41.54 -62.07 -38.70
C ASP A 911 -40.18 -62.46 -38.09
N VAL A 912 -39.66 -63.65 -38.43
CA VAL A 912 -38.34 -64.11 -37.96
C VAL A 912 -37.35 -64.10 -39.12
N LEU A 913 -36.19 -63.51 -38.87
CA LEU A 913 -35.03 -63.51 -39.75
C LEU A 913 -33.88 -64.23 -39.06
N CYS A 914 -33.30 -65.24 -39.69
CA CYS A 914 -32.09 -65.90 -39.15
C CYS A 914 -30.83 -65.37 -39.82
N GLU A 915 -29.85 -64.99 -38.99
CA GLU A 915 -28.55 -64.49 -39.45
C GLU A 915 -27.48 -65.58 -39.50
N GLY A 916 -26.37 -65.29 -40.17
CA GLY A 916 -25.19 -66.18 -40.16
C GLY A 916 -25.35 -67.50 -40.92
N ILE A 917 -26.23 -67.56 -41.93
CA ILE A 917 -26.40 -68.78 -42.73
C ILE A 917 -25.21 -68.95 -43.67
N GLU A 918 -24.41 -69.99 -43.45
CA GLU A 918 -23.20 -70.28 -44.22
C GLU A 918 -23.33 -71.51 -45.12
N THR A 919 -24.24 -72.43 -44.79
CA THR A 919 -24.37 -73.73 -45.47
C THR A 919 -25.78 -73.99 -46.01
N GLU A 920 -25.87 -74.80 -47.06
CA GLU A 920 -27.15 -75.23 -47.64
C GLU A 920 -28.00 -76.05 -46.64
N MET A 921 -27.37 -76.83 -45.77
CA MET A 921 -28.07 -77.61 -44.73
C MET A 921 -28.81 -76.71 -43.73
N GLN A 922 -28.21 -75.58 -43.34
CA GLN A 922 -28.87 -74.59 -42.49
C GLN A 922 -30.07 -73.95 -43.22
N ALA A 923 -29.94 -73.64 -44.51
CA ALA A 923 -31.04 -73.09 -45.31
C ALA A 923 -32.23 -74.06 -45.43
N VAL A 924 -31.97 -75.35 -45.65
CA VAL A 924 -33.01 -76.39 -45.71
C VAL A 924 -33.70 -76.55 -44.35
N PHE A 925 -32.96 -76.51 -43.25
CA PHE A 925 -33.53 -76.57 -41.91
C PHE A 925 -34.48 -75.39 -41.64
N LEU A 926 -34.06 -74.17 -41.95
CA LEU A 926 -34.89 -72.98 -41.75
C LEU A 926 -36.18 -73.01 -42.59
N LYS A 927 -36.13 -73.64 -43.77
CA LYS A 927 -37.31 -73.87 -44.60
C LYS A 927 -38.29 -74.86 -43.97
N GLN A 928 -37.79 -75.87 -43.25
CA GLN A 928 -38.62 -76.82 -42.50
C GLN A 928 -39.22 -76.18 -41.25
N ALA A 929 -38.49 -75.27 -40.61
CA ALA A 929 -38.93 -74.54 -39.42
C ALA A 929 -39.87 -73.36 -39.74
N ASN A 930 -40.32 -73.18 -40.99
CA ASN A 930 -41.16 -72.05 -41.44
C ASN A 930 -40.61 -70.66 -41.09
N CYS A 931 -39.28 -70.49 -41.08
CA CYS A 931 -38.68 -69.17 -40.90
C CYS A 931 -38.98 -68.26 -42.11
N ALA A 932 -39.34 -67.00 -41.87
CA ALA A 932 -39.77 -66.08 -42.92
C ALA A 932 -38.60 -65.60 -43.79
N PHE A 933 -37.51 -65.16 -43.14
CA PHE A 933 -36.38 -64.52 -43.79
C PHE A 933 -35.04 -65.12 -43.35
N ALA A 934 -34.04 -64.96 -44.21
CA ALA A 934 -32.71 -65.50 -44.03
C ALA A 934 -31.66 -64.50 -44.52
N GLN A 935 -30.54 -64.44 -43.80
CA GLN A 935 -29.38 -63.63 -44.13
C GLN A 935 -28.09 -64.38 -43.79
N GLY A 936 -27.07 -64.30 -44.65
CA GLY A 936 -25.79 -64.96 -44.41
C GLY A 936 -24.92 -65.13 -45.66
N TYR A 937 -23.69 -65.60 -45.45
CA TYR A 937 -22.68 -65.76 -46.50
C TYR A 937 -23.05 -66.77 -47.58
N TYR A 938 -23.95 -67.73 -47.29
CA TYR A 938 -24.51 -68.62 -48.29
C TYR A 938 -25.25 -67.86 -49.39
N TYR A 939 -26.00 -66.80 -49.03
CA TYR A 939 -26.79 -66.00 -49.97
C TYR A 939 -26.03 -64.80 -50.54
N GLY A 940 -25.17 -64.18 -49.72
CA GLY A 940 -24.34 -63.07 -50.14
C GLY A 940 -23.54 -62.48 -48.98
N ARG A 941 -22.29 -62.12 -49.26
CA ARG A 941 -21.48 -61.31 -48.35
C ARG A 941 -21.92 -59.84 -48.44
N PRO A 942 -21.67 -59.02 -47.41
CA PRO A 942 -21.79 -57.57 -47.52
C PRO A 942 -20.89 -57.04 -48.65
N VAL A 943 -21.47 -56.31 -49.60
CA VAL A 943 -20.74 -55.76 -50.76
C VAL A 943 -21.01 -54.26 -50.92
N SER A 944 -20.21 -53.58 -51.75
CA SER A 944 -20.47 -52.17 -52.07
C SER A 944 -21.79 -52.00 -52.82
N PHE A 945 -22.33 -50.78 -52.82
CA PHE A 945 -23.57 -50.47 -53.54
C PHE A 945 -23.52 -50.83 -55.03
N ASP A 946 -22.40 -50.56 -55.71
CA ASP A 946 -22.25 -50.84 -57.14
C ASP A 946 -22.31 -52.34 -57.44
N GLU A 947 -21.65 -53.15 -56.61
CA GLU A 947 -21.68 -54.60 -56.72
C GLU A 947 -23.07 -55.15 -56.35
N PHE A 948 -23.71 -54.57 -55.34
CA PHE A 948 -25.07 -54.91 -54.94
C PHE A 948 -26.07 -54.65 -56.09
N SER A 949 -25.98 -53.47 -56.71
CA SER A 949 -26.81 -53.10 -57.86
C SER A 949 -26.61 -54.06 -59.03
N HIS A 950 -25.38 -54.46 -59.33
CA HIS A 950 -25.10 -55.37 -60.44
C HIS A 950 -25.66 -56.78 -60.19
N ARG A 951 -25.46 -57.34 -58.99
CA ARG A 951 -25.76 -58.74 -58.71
C ARG A 951 -27.25 -59.01 -58.43
N TRP A 952 -27.94 -58.08 -57.75
CA TRP A 952 -29.31 -58.31 -57.28
C TRP A 952 -30.35 -57.37 -57.90
N LEU A 953 -29.98 -56.16 -58.33
CA LEU A 953 -30.94 -55.22 -58.95
C LEU A 953 -31.04 -55.39 -60.47
N ASN A 954 -29.93 -55.67 -61.16
CA ASN A 954 -29.91 -55.79 -62.63
C ASN A 954 -30.27 -57.19 -63.18
N ARG A 955 -30.31 -58.25 -62.35
CA ARG A 955 -30.65 -59.61 -62.80
C ARG A 955 -32.09 -59.77 -63.29
N TYR A 956 -33.00 -58.86 -62.90
CA TYR A 956 -34.41 -58.91 -63.32
C TYR A 956 -34.62 -58.66 -64.82
N GLU A 957 -33.67 -58.04 -65.53
CA GLU A 957 -33.79 -57.85 -67.00
C GLU A 957 -33.53 -59.14 -67.80
N GLN A 958 -32.82 -60.14 -67.27
CA GLN A 958 -32.55 -61.38 -68.00
C GLN A 958 -33.69 -62.42 -67.89
N ASP A 959 -34.40 -62.48 -66.75
CA ASP A 959 -35.50 -63.43 -66.56
C ASP A 959 -36.82 -62.99 -67.24
N ILE A 960 -36.99 -61.70 -67.55
CA ILE A 960 -38.12 -61.17 -68.33
C ILE A 960 -37.93 -61.37 -69.85
N LEU A 961 -36.70 -61.63 -70.32
CA LEU A 961 -36.41 -61.92 -71.74
C LEU A 961 -36.45 -63.42 -72.07
N LEU A 962 -36.66 -64.29 -71.08
CA LEU A 962 -36.72 -65.76 -71.22
C LEU A 962 -38.03 -66.39 -70.68
N SER A 963 -39.02 -65.57 -70.31
CA SER A 963 -40.44 -65.95 -70.14
C SER A 963 -41.30 -65.22 -71.17
#